data_AF-A0A7C4CNW7-F1
#
_entry.id   AF-A0A7C4CNW7-F1
#
_cell.length_a   1.000
_cell.length_b   1.000
_cell.length_c   1.000
_cell.angle_alpha   90.00
_cell.angle_beta   90.00
_cell.angle_gamma   90.00
#
_symmetry.space_group_name_H-M   'P 1'
#
loop_
_entity.id
_entity.type
_entity.pdbx_description
1 polymer ?
#
loop_
_entity_poly.entity_id
_entity_poly.type
_entity_poly.pdbx_seq_one_letter_code
_entity_poly.pdbx_strand_id
1 'polypeptide(L)'
;FYTLWMPFARPEGGWIGESCTGMIDGIFLEKGDEKGGSDGWKLLVNIFKWLAESGQKAGFGGYSPEAFAKIPKPESASVPLWLRGWREENKAKPFKVLIGARSSFSDGKGSIMEFARAAKKAGYSILVMTETFEKFEPRRWSKFVDECKRASDREIVVLPGLDIPDVYQNRYLLFGQREFPADFMLNEDKKEMKETQYLILGFGTHFSAIHRPTTTPMVHQLYKFFSGIVVYTYREGKLVDDGMLAYQWHVNNTSQPIPLVVHEVYSPSEVETAAKSGHQLYVFADTLENAVWYFRAGIQHFWESPALFLVTSGPMIWTLTGSRIVVEGDTPIVDVQLICNYYPERRWRPKEKRVVLDFHLPPSHLRQCFVYVQDEKGRTAISPPIRLGPTARYTWRCSDRQNFFGFAVNYTGTYLPDVDIFILVFGTDEGKSLWPHKFGPKRGENLAPLLEFPYASPIVHITDAFIDQRYWRALWEEVAFDAKPSQGTSRSRVYEAHVRYYDFGISEEYREKDLKRLMMIKEVRIRLRMPIVPVDNVFPIFTRVSQKPVYGYFDSESGREVEGRLDEGFIDLPVGGYADDLIALSPGIRVNAAGEVGFAPPKWSNGPLPVGTEWFARYVKIPKEQLKELLGYMGFGSKKPYELKIHRGKLRSIAYAGYLEAERFGVFGEVIEAAKEMPYPIPLFIEGINYNWEAAVWREDGSLENFGVFEGIGLARLDLTKKGKFYAGNVIIADNPELRLSVLHWDRDRIFFEANNPTEKDIETLVETPQEISDRYHLRARIKVPAGSSVRLEFRK
;
A
#
# COMPACT_ATOMS: atom_id res chain seq x y z
N PHE A 1 10.74 -14.25 21.36
CA PHE A 1 9.43 -14.09 20.70
C PHE A 1 8.39 -14.85 21.50
N TYR A 2 7.38 -14.17 22.05
CA TYR A 2 6.20 -14.89 22.54
C TYR A 2 4.98 -14.43 21.75
N THR A 3 4.41 -15.36 21.01
CA THR A 3 3.02 -15.32 20.54
C THR A 3 2.23 -16.31 21.35
N LEU A 4 1.21 -15.85 22.06
CA LEU A 4 0.13 -16.71 22.56
C LEU A 4 -1.20 -16.09 22.14
N TRP A 5 -1.80 -16.68 21.11
CA TRP A 5 -3.18 -16.43 20.71
C TRP A 5 -4.02 -17.59 21.24
N MET A 6 -5.08 -17.30 22.00
CA MET A 6 -6.23 -18.19 22.11
C MET A 6 -7.43 -17.53 21.43
N PRO A 7 -7.93 -18.06 20.30
CA PRO A 7 -9.23 -17.68 19.78
C PRO A 7 -10.31 -18.52 20.47
N PHE A 8 -11.35 -17.86 20.96
CA PHE A 8 -12.78 -18.18 20.85
C PHE A 8 -13.56 -17.55 22.01
N ALA A 9 -14.78 -17.13 21.67
CA ALA A 9 -15.65 -16.29 22.46
C ALA A 9 -15.95 -16.90 23.85
N ARG A 10 -15.28 -16.36 24.89
CA ARG A 10 -15.69 -16.14 26.29
C ARG A 10 -14.50 -16.35 27.25
N PRO A 11 -13.67 -15.32 27.52
CA PRO A 11 -12.84 -15.33 28.71
C PRO A 11 -13.52 -14.51 29.81
N GLU A 12 -13.84 -15.15 30.95
CA GLU A 12 -14.20 -14.48 32.21
C GLU A 12 -12.99 -13.79 32.87
N GLY A 13 -11.78 -13.91 32.30
CA GLY A 13 -10.52 -13.48 32.92
C GLY A 13 -9.72 -12.38 32.20
N GLY A 14 -10.31 -11.62 31.27
CA GLY A 14 -9.58 -10.55 30.57
C GLY A 14 -8.59 -11.05 29.51
N TRP A 15 -8.11 -10.14 28.68
CA TRP A 15 -7.16 -10.40 27.59
C TRP A 15 -5.78 -9.87 27.98
N ILE A 16 -4.73 -10.65 27.69
CA ILE A 16 -3.35 -10.17 27.63
C ILE A 16 -2.93 -10.24 26.17
N GLY A 17 -2.51 -9.11 25.61
CA GLY A 17 -1.88 -9.04 24.30
C GLY A 17 -0.89 -7.89 24.27
N GLU A 18 0.39 -8.21 24.09
CA GLU A 18 1.39 -7.29 23.56
C GLU A 18 2.39 -8.12 22.75
N SER A 19 2.68 -7.68 21.52
CA SER A 19 3.85 -8.13 20.76
C SER A 19 4.92 -7.07 20.94
N CYS A 20 5.94 -7.33 21.76
CA CYS A 20 7.09 -6.43 21.86
C CYS A 20 8.13 -6.79 20.79
N THR A 21 8.51 -5.80 19.97
CA THR A 21 9.59 -5.87 18.97
C THR A 21 10.89 -5.19 19.43
N GLY A 22 10.99 -4.79 20.71
CA GLY A 22 12.19 -4.17 21.28
C GLY A 22 13.24 -5.15 21.80
N MET A 23 14.50 -4.70 21.92
CA MET A 23 15.51 -5.42 22.68
C MET A 23 15.09 -5.45 24.15
N ILE A 24 14.71 -6.64 24.63
CA ILE A 24 14.55 -6.88 26.06
C ILE A 24 15.97 -6.95 26.62
N ASP A 25 16.36 -5.96 27.43
CA ASP A 25 17.69 -5.88 28.06
C ASP A 25 17.93 -6.99 29.11
N GLY A 26 17.22 -8.11 29.00
CA GLY A 26 17.32 -9.24 29.91
C GLY A 26 16.90 -8.94 31.34
N ILE A 27 16.54 -7.71 31.73
CA ILE A 27 16.20 -7.34 33.11
C ILE A 27 15.18 -8.31 33.73
N PHE A 28 14.12 -8.66 32.99
CA PHE A 28 13.15 -9.65 33.46
C PHE A 28 13.58 -11.10 33.24
N LEU A 29 14.24 -11.46 32.13
CA LEU A 29 14.49 -12.86 31.81
C LEU A 29 15.77 -13.41 32.43
N GLU A 30 16.86 -12.64 32.40
CA GLU A 30 18.22 -13.13 32.64
C GLU A 30 19.07 -12.19 33.53
N LYS A 31 19.10 -10.89 33.25
CA LYS A 31 20.06 -9.94 33.84
C LYS A 31 19.65 -9.38 35.19
N GLY A 32 18.36 -9.15 35.45
CA GLY A 32 17.93 -8.40 36.62
C GLY A 32 18.09 -6.88 36.48
N ASP A 33 17.59 -6.10 37.45
CA ASP A 33 17.47 -4.62 37.39
C ASP A 33 18.69 -3.88 37.96
N GLU A 34 19.88 -4.47 37.80
CA GLU A 34 21.15 -4.06 38.43
C GLU A 34 21.19 -4.14 39.97
N LYS A 35 20.04 -4.17 40.65
CA LYS A 35 19.92 -4.26 42.12
C LYS A 35 19.66 -5.68 42.61
N GLY A 36 19.17 -6.57 41.74
CA GLY A 36 19.06 -8.01 41.99
C GLY A 36 19.04 -8.81 40.69
N GLY A 37 19.52 -10.06 40.73
CA GLY A 37 19.41 -10.97 39.60
C GLY A 37 17.95 -11.37 39.32
N SER A 38 17.64 -11.77 38.09
CA SER A 38 16.29 -12.22 37.74
C SER A 38 16.23 -13.74 37.54
N ASP A 39 15.19 -14.35 38.10
CA ASP A 39 14.81 -15.74 37.85
C ASP A 39 13.68 -15.86 36.81
N GLY A 40 13.32 -14.79 36.09
CA GLY A 40 12.16 -14.79 35.19
C GLY A 40 12.19 -15.89 34.13
N TRP A 41 13.36 -16.20 33.55
CA TRP A 41 13.51 -17.35 32.65
C TRP A 41 13.24 -18.69 33.35
N LYS A 42 13.81 -18.86 34.55
CA LYS A 42 13.63 -20.06 35.37
C LYS A 42 12.18 -20.24 35.79
N LEU A 43 11.50 -19.14 36.14
CA LEU A 43 10.07 -19.11 36.44
C LEU A 43 9.25 -19.53 35.23
N LEU A 44 9.46 -18.94 34.04
CA LEU A 44 8.74 -19.31 32.82
C LEU A 44 8.94 -20.77 32.44
N VAL A 45 10.18 -21.26 32.48
CA VAL A 45 10.49 -22.68 32.21
C VAL A 45 9.80 -23.59 33.23
N ASN A 46 9.82 -23.24 34.51
CA ASN A 46 9.16 -24.03 35.55
C ASN A 46 7.63 -23.98 35.42
N ILE A 47 7.06 -22.84 35.05
CA ILE A 47 5.64 -22.70 34.74
C ILE A 47 5.28 -23.59 33.55
N PHE A 48 6.05 -23.57 32.46
CA PHE A 48 5.78 -24.46 31.32
C PHE A 48 5.93 -25.93 31.67
N LYS A 49 6.92 -26.31 32.48
CA LYS A 49 7.07 -27.68 32.98
C LYS A 49 5.88 -28.09 33.86
N TRP A 50 5.46 -27.22 34.75
CA TRP A 50 4.32 -27.45 35.65
C TRP A 50 2.99 -27.54 34.88
N LEU A 51 2.74 -26.60 33.97
CA LEU A 51 1.58 -26.62 33.07
C LEU A 51 1.57 -27.86 32.17
N ALA A 52 2.76 -28.32 31.75
CA ALA A 52 2.91 -29.55 30.99
C ALA A 52 2.83 -30.81 31.86
N GLU A 53 2.85 -30.73 33.18
CA GLU A 53 2.98 -31.90 34.07
C GLU A 53 1.74 -32.81 33.99
N SER A 54 0.53 -32.23 34.03
CA SER A 54 -0.71 -32.98 33.83
C SER A 54 -0.80 -33.55 32.42
N GLY A 55 -0.30 -32.81 31.41
CA GLY A 55 -0.16 -33.29 30.05
C GLY A 55 0.76 -34.51 29.99
N GLN A 56 1.97 -34.41 30.51
CA GLN A 56 2.98 -35.47 30.51
C GLN A 56 2.50 -36.72 31.26
N LYS A 57 1.84 -36.54 32.40
CA LYS A 57 1.21 -37.63 33.16
C LYS A 57 0.06 -38.30 32.40
N ALA A 58 -0.63 -37.56 31.54
CA ALA A 58 -1.67 -38.06 30.63
C ALA A 58 -1.13 -38.50 29.25
N GLY A 59 0.20 -38.49 29.04
CA GLY A 59 0.84 -38.88 27.78
C GLY A 59 0.92 -37.78 26.70
N PHE A 60 0.62 -36.52 27.03
CA PHE A 60 0.75 -35.34 26.17
C PHE A 60 2.04 -34.56 26.48
N GLY A 61 2.74 -34.07 25.44
CA GLY A 61 4.02 -33.35 25.58
C GLY A 61 5.24 -34.28 25.63
N GLY A 62 6.44 -33.69 25.51
CA GLY A 62 7.65 -34.45 25.16
C GLY A 62 7.58 -34.88 23.69
N TYR A 63 8.05 -34.01 22.79
CA TYR A 63 8.02 -34.32 21.37
C TYR A 63 8.79 -35.63 21.11
N SER A 64 8.07 -36.69 20.71
CA SER A 64 8.64 -37.79 19.96
C SER A 64 7.92 -37.87 18.61
N PRO A 65 8.64 -38.08 17.50
CA PRO A 65 8.02 -38.26 16.19
C PRO A 65 6.95 -39.37 16.20
N GLU A 66 7.17 -40.43 16.96
CA GLU A 66 6.26 -41.57 17.08
C GLU A 66 4.99 -41.24 17.86
N ALA A 67 5.08 -40.45 18.93
CA ALA A 67 3.91 -40.01 19.70
C ALA A 67 3.12 -38.95 18.93
N PHE A 68 3.81 -37.99 18.30
CA PHE A 68 3.18 -36.98 17.45
C PHE A 68 2.44 -37.60 16.26
N ALA A 69 3.03 -38.62 15.61
CA ALA A 69 2.37 -39.36 14.53
C ALA A 69 1.14 -40.16 15.00
N LYS A 70 1.06 -40.48 16.30
CA LYS A 70 -0.09 -41.18 16.92
C LYS A 70 -1.17 -40.22 17.44
N ILE A 71 -0.88 -38.92 17.58
CA ILE A 71 -1.91 -37.94 17.96
C ILE A 71 -2.92 -37.88 16.81
N PRO A 72 -4.21 -38.21 17.06
CA PRO A 72 -5.22 -38.06 16.03
C PRO A 72 -5.25 -36.59 15.61
N LYS A 73 -5.03 -36.34 14.31
CA LYS A 73 -5.13 -35.00 13.77
C LYS A 73 -6.52 -34.48 14.13
N PRO A 74 -6.65 -33.40 14.92
CA PRO A 74 -7.95 -32.88 15.25
C PRO A 74 -8.68 -32.57 13.96
N GLU A 75 -9.95 -32.95 13.89
CA GLU A 75 -10.79 -32.59 12.75
C GLU A 75 -10.75 -31.06 12.65
N SER A 76 -10.30 -30.55 11.50
CA SER A 76 -10.27 -29.11 11.30
C SER A 76 -11.70 -28.62 11.35
N ALA A 77 -11.98 -27.68 12.27
CA ALA A 77 -13.30 -27.08 12.35
C ALA A 77 -13.71 -26.58 10.95
N SER A 78 -14.89 -26.99 10.49
CA SER A 78 -15.37 -26.59 9.18
C SER A 78 -15.53 -25.08 9.13
N VAL A 79 -14.87 -24.41 8.18
CA VAL A 79 -15.08 -22.97 7.97
C VAL A 79 -16.55 -22.77 7.56
N PRO A 80 -17.34 -21.97 8.30
CA PRO A 80 -18.72 -21.65 7.96
C PRO A 80 -18.83 -21.15 6.52
N LEU A 81 -19.91 -21.52 5.81
CA LEU A 81 -20.08 -21.17 4.40
C LEU A 81 -19.97 -19.66 4.15
N TRP A 82 -20.58 -18.85 5.01
CA TRP A 82 -20.57 -17.39 4.90
C TRP A 82 -19.17 -16.76 4.98
N LEU A 83 -18.19 -17.44 5.59
CA LEU A 83 -16.78 -17.01 5.66
C LEU A 83 -15.92 -17.51 4.50
N ARG A 84 -16.46 -18.28 3.56
CA ARG A 84 -15.70 -18.79 2.39
C ARG A 84 -15.56 -17.75 1.26
N GLY A 85 -15.83 -16.49 1.55
CA GLY A 85 -15.75 -15.36 0.63
C GLY A 85 -17.10 -14.70 0.37
N TRP A 86 -17.07 -13.57 -0.32
CA TRP A 86 -18.28 -12.78 -0.63
C TRP A 86 -18.99 -13.31 -1.86
N ARG A 87 -19.85 -14.30 -1.66
CA ARG A 87 -20.62 -14.94 -2.73
C ARG A 87 -22.06 -15.20 -2.31
N GLU A 88 -23.00 -15.03 -3.22
CA GLU A 88 -24.42 -15.24 -2.92
C GLU A 88 -24.73 -16.70 -2.53
N GLU A 89 -24.00 -17.68 -3.10
CA GLU A 89 -24.13 -19.10 -2.74
C GLU A 89 -23.73 -19.41 -1.30
N ASN A 90 -22.95 -18.54 -0.65
CA ASN A 90 -22.54 -18.69 0.74
C ASN A 90 -23.65 -18.32 1.74
N LYS A 91 -24.79 -17.81 1.24
CA LYS A 91 -26.02 -17.51 2.02
C LYS A 91 -25.82 -16.54 3.20
N ALA A 92 -24.82 -15.68 3.11
CA ALA A 92 -24.64 -14.59 4.06
C ALA A 92 -25.77 -13.55 3.88
N LYS A 93 -26.30 -13.04 4.99
CA LYS A 93 -27.39 -12.06 5.04
C LYS A 93 -26.82 -10.70 5.46
N PRO A 94 -27.32 -9.59 4.89
CA PRO A 94 -26.89 -8.26 5.28
C PRO A 94 -27.55 -7.84 6.60
N PHE A 95 -26.75 -7.43 7.58
CA PHE A 95 -27.20 -6.83 8.83
C PHE A 95 -26.89 -5.33 8.79
N LYS A 96 -27.93 -4.49 8.91
CA LYS A 96 -27.80 -3.04 8.85
C LYS A 96 -27.22 -2.51 10.16
N VAL A 97 -26.19 -1.67 10.06
CA VAL A 97 -25.43 -1.13 11.20
C VAL A 97 -25.62 0.39 11.27
N LEU A 98 -25.94 0.91 12.46
CA LEU A 98 -25.88 2.33 12.78
C LEU A 98 -24.64 2.61 13.62
N ILE A 99 -23.72 3.42 13.10
CA ILE A 99 -22.59 3.97 13.86
C ILE A 99 -22.80 5.47 14.04
N GLY A 100 -22.62 5.98 15.25
CA GLY A 100 -22.59 7.44 15.50
C GLY A 100 -23.58 7.96 16.55
N ALA A 101 -24.29 7.08 17.28
CA ALA A 101 -25.28 7.49 18.27
C ALA A 101 -24.62 7.98 19.57
N ARG A 102 -25.15 9.06 20.15
CA ARG A 102 -24.66 9.66 21.42
C ARG A 102 -25.81 9.77 22.39
N SER A 103 -25.61 9.35 23.64
CA SER A 103 -26.63 9.37 24.69
C SER A 103 -26.34 10.42 25.76
N SER A 104 -27.15 10.42 26.82
CA SER A 104 -26.95 11.24 28.02
C SER A 104 -25.70 10.88 28.85
N PHE A 105 -24.86 9.95 28.38
CA PHE A 105 -23.54 9.72 28.95
C PHE A 105 -22.49 10.75 28.49
N SER A 106 -22.72 11.43 27.37
CA SER A 106 -21.92 12.56 26.90
C SER A 106 -22.80 13.77 26.58
N ASP A 107 -22.99 14.10 25.30
CA ASP A 107 -23.77 15.26 24.83
C ASP A 107 -25.03 14.92 24.03
N GLY A 108 -25.40 13.65 24.00
CA GLY A 108 -26.67 13.22 23.45
C GLY A 108 -27.84 13.42 24.41
N LYS A 109 -29.04 13.30 23.85
CA LYS A 109 -30.33 13.29 24.56
C LYS A 109 -30.88 11.87 24.54
N GLY A 110 -31.48 11.43 25.64
CA GLY A 110 -32.06 10.09 25.77
C GLY A 110 -31.11 9.04 26.33
N SER A 111 -31.68 7.88 26.61
CA SER A 111 -31.03 6.69 27.15
C SER A 111 -30.65 5.72 26.03
N ILE A 112 -29.68 4.83 26.31
CA ILE A 112 -29.25 3.78 25.37
C ILE A 112 -30.42 2.89 24.95
N MET A 113 -31.35 2.59 25.87
CA MET A 113 -32.54 1.80 25.59
C MET A 113 -33.49 2.50 24.60
N GLU A 114 -33.64 3.82 24.69
CA GLU A 114 -34.45 4.58 23.72
C GLU A 114 -33.82 4.59 22.34
N PHE A 115 -32.49 4.73 22.25
CA PHE A 115 -31.77 4.57 20.99
C PHE A 115 -31.92 3.17 20.40
N ALA A 116 -31.77 2.12 21.22
CA ALA A 116 -31.93 0.74 20.76
C ALA A 116 -33.34 0.48 20.20
N ARG A 117 -34.39 0.97 20.88
CA ARG A 117 -35.78 0.88 20.39
C ARG A 117 -35.97 1.63 19.09
N ALA A 118 -35.44 2.85 18.98
CA ALA A 118 -35.53 3.65 17.76
C ALA A 118 -34.78 2.98 16.60
N ALA A 119 -33.58 2.46 16.84
CA ALA A 119 -32.76 1.77 15.85
C ALA A 119 -33.44 0.49 15.35
N LYS A 120 -33.99 -0.31 16.28
CA LYS A 120 -34.77 -1.51 15.96
C LYS A 120 -36.00 -1.18 15.11
N LYS A 121 -36.77 -0.15 15.50
CA LYS A 121 -37.92 0.34 14.72
C LYS A 121 -37.51 0.80 13.31
N ALA A 122 -36.31 1.36 13.18
CA ALA A 122 -35.76 1.83 11.90
C ALA A 122 -35.06 0.73 11.07
N GLY A 123 -35.08 -0.54 11.54
CA GLY A 123 -34.55 -1.69 10.81
C GLY A 123 -33.04 -1.91 10.96
N TYR A 124 -32.39 -1.28 11.94
CA TYR A 124 -31.01 -1.60 12.30
C TYR A 124 -30.95 -2.86 13.16
N SER A 125 -29.93 -3.69 12.94
CA SER A 125 -29.65 -4.89 13.75
C SER A 125 -28.45 -4.69 14.67
N ILE A 126 -27.58 -3.73 14.36
CA ILE A 126 -26.43 -3.38 15.20
C ILE A 126 -26.44 -1.86 15.39
N LEU A 127 -26.32 -1.43 16.64
CA LEU A 127 -26.20 -0.03 17.04
C LEU A 127 -24.85 0.16 17.73
N VAL A 128 -24.06 1.13 17.28
CA VAL A 128 -22.82 1.53 17.92
C VAL A 128 -23.00 2.90 18.54
N MET A 129 -22.90 2.94 19.86
CA MET A 129 -22.79 4.19 20.60
C MET A 129 -21.37 4.74 20.41
N THR A 130 -21.25 6.04 20.16
CA THR A 130 -19.97 6.73 19.95
C THR A 130 -19.96 8.00 20.78
N GLU A 131 -19.96 7.84 22.11
CA GLU A 131 -20.04 8.98 23.03
C GLU A 131 -18.89 9.97 22.77
N THR A 132 -19.17 11.26 22.90
CA THR A 132 -18.16 12.31 22.73
C THR A 132 -17.17 12.21 23.88
N PHE A 133 -15.93 11.79 23.59
CA PHE A 133 -14.94 11.46 24.61
C PHE A 133 -14.68 12.63 25.57
N GLU A 134 -14.58 13.84 25.04
CA GLU A 134 -14.29 15.07 25.79
C GLU A 134 -15.39 15.44 26.81
N LYS A 135 -16.57 14.83 26.68
CA LYS A 135 -17.76 15.08 27.50
C LYS A 135 -18.22 13.85 28.26
N PHE A 136 -17.52 12.73 28.13
CA PHE A 136 -17.83 11.49 28.83
C PHE A 136 -17.11 11.46 30.18
N GLU A 137 -17.81 11.07 31.25
CA GLU A 137 -17.18 10.91 32.57
C GLU A 137 -16.63 9.48 32.72
N PRO A 138 -15.29 9.28 32.87
CA PRO A 138 -14.69 7.94 32.88
C PRO A 138 -15.29 6.97 33.92
N ARG A 139 -15.68 7.49 35.09
CA ARG A 139 -16.30 6.69 36.17
C ARG A 139 -17.63 6.06 35.77
N ARG A 140 -18.29 6.57 34.72
CA ARG A 140 -19.55 6.06 34.20
C ARG A 140 -19.37 4.95 33.15
N TRP A 141 -18.14 4.61 32.77
CA TRP A 141 -17.85 3.64 31.70
C TRP A 141 -18.46 2.25 31.97
N SER A 142 -18.26 1.67 33.15
CA SER A 142 -18.83 0.35 33.48
C SER A 142 -20.36 0.37 33.38
N LYS A 143 -21.01 1.42 33.91
CA LYS A 143 -22.47 1.60 33.79
C LYS A 143 -22.92 1.73 32.33
N PHE A 144 -22.19 2.48 31.50
CA PHE A 144 -22.45 2.65 30.07
C PHE A 144 -22.38 1.33 29.30
N VAL A 145 -21.34 0.53 29.54
CA VAL A 145 -21.17 -0.81 28.95
C VAL A 145 -22.32 -1.73 29.37
N ASP A 146 -22.70 -1.72 30.66
CA ASP A 146 -23.82 -2.52 31.17
C ASP A 146 -25.17 -2.10 30.60
N GLU A 147 -25.38 -0.80 30.34
CA GLU A 147 -26.59 -0.30 29.68
C GLU A 147 -26.65 -0.71 28.20
N CYS A 148 -25.52 -0.69 27.47
CA CYS A 148 -25.45 -1.25 26.12
C CYS A 148 -25.79 -2.74 26.10
N LYS A 149 -25.22 -3.51 27.04
CA LYS A 149 -25.52 -4.93 27.19
C LYS A 149 -27.00 -5.19 27.49
N ARG A 150 -27.61 -4.41 28.39
CA ARG A 150 -29.04 -4.51 28.74
C ARG A 150 -29.99 -4.08 27.63
N ALA A 151 -29.55 -3.17 26.76
CA ALA A 151 -30.32 -2.74 25.59
C ALA A 151 -30.17 -3.69 24.39
N SER A 152 -29.28 -4.68 24.46
CA SER A 152 -29.11 -5.71 23.44
C SER A 152 -30.08 -6.86 23.66
N ASP A 153 -30.62 -7.40 22.57
CA ASP A 153 -31.50 -8.58 22.53
C ASP A 153 -31.20 -9.46 21.29
N ARG A 154 -32.14 -10.33 20.90
CA ARG A 154 -31.98 -11.23 19.74
C ARG A 154 -32.12 -10.54 18.38
N GLU A 155 -32.66 -9.34 18.34
CA GLU A 155 -32.96 -8.58 17.12
C GLU A 155 -32.04 -7.36 16.95
N ILE A 156 -31.53 -6.81 18.06
CA ILE A 156 -30.54 -5.72 18.03
C ILE A 156 -29.42 -5.95 19.04
N VAL A 157 -28.18 -5.68 18.62
CA VAL A 157 -27.02 -5.63 19.53
C VAL A 157 -26.48 -4.21 19.60
N VAL A 158 -26.27 -3.72 20.82
CA VAL A 158 -25.74 -2.39 21.10
C VAL A 158 -24.29 -2.51 21.58
N LEU A 159 -23.39 -1.85 20.87
CA LEU A 159 -21.95 -1.84 21.17
C LEU A 159 -21.56 -0.51 21.82
N PRO A 160 -20.81 -0.54 22.93
CA PRO A 160 -20.22 0.66 23.50
C PRO A 160 -19.09 1.16 22.59
N GLY A 161 -18.90 2.48 22.56
CA GLY A 161 -17.84 3.10 21.80
C GLY A 161 -17.71 4.59 22.09
N LEU A 162 -16.63 5.16 21.56
CA LEU A 162 -16.18 6.53 21.78
C LEU A 162 -15.80 7.15 20.44
N ASP A 163 -16.15 8.43 20.25
CA ASP A 163 -15.56 9.30 19.23
C ASP A 163 -14.50 10.15 19.93
N ILE A 164 -13.22 9.80 19.72
CA ILE A 164 -12.09 10.27 20.54
C ILE A 164 -11.09 11.07 19.70
N PRO A 165 -10.75 12.31 20.10
CA PRO A 165 -9.69 13.07 19.46
C PRO A 165 -8.30 12.63 19.95
N ASP A 166 -7.27 12.82 19.12
CA ASP A 166 -5.87 12.88 19.59
C ASP A 166 -5.42 14.34 19.81
N VAL A 167 -4.22 14.50 20.38
CA VAL A 167 -3.61 15.83 20.64
C VAL A 167 -3.34 16.68 19.38
N TYR A 168 -3.57 16.11 18.20
CA TYR A 168 -3.46 16.75 16.89
C TYR A 168 -4.82 16.94 16.21
N GLN A 169 -5.92 16.77 16.93
CA GLN A 169 -7.29 16.94 16.45
C GLN A 169 -7.73 15.89 15.40
N ASN A 170 -6.96 14.81 15.18
CA ASN A 170 -7.49 13.65 14.47
C ASN A 170 -8.57 13.02 15.31
N ARG A 171 -9.66 12.57 14.69
CA ARG A 171 -10.70 11.82 15.39
C ARG A 171 -10.67 10.36 15.02
N TYR A 172 -10.81 9.51 16.02
CA TYR A 172 -10.92 8.08 15.86
C TYR A 172 -12.26 7.62 16.43
N LEU A 173 -12.88 6.64 15.79
CA LEU A 173 -13.90 5.83 16.44
C LEU A 173 -13.22 4.64 17.09
N LEU A 174 -13.56 4.39 18.35
CA LEU A 174 -13.14 3.20 19.09
C LEU A 174 -14.38 2.52 19.65
N PHE A 175 -14.75 1.36 19.13
CA PHE A 175 -15.95 0.64 19.57
C PHE A 175 -15.76 -0.86 19.72
N GLY A 176 -16.64 -1.46 20.52
CA GLY A 176 -16.58 -2.89 20.86
C GLY A 176 -15.58 -3.24 21.97
N GLN A 177 -14.82 -2.28 22.49
CA GLN A 177 -13.96 -2.44 23.66
C GLN A 177 -14.77 -2.53 24.95
N ARG A 178 -14.23 -3.23 25.95
CA ARG A 178 -14.81 -3.33 27.30
C ARG A 178 -14.19 -2.37 28.30
N GLU A 179 -13.00 -1.87 28.00
CA GLU A 179 -12.22 -1.00 28.87
C GLU A 179 -12.24 0.44 28.36
N PHE A 180 -12.21 1.38 29.29
CA PHE A 180 -11.98 2.78 28.98
C PHE A 180 -10.47 2.99 28.70
N PRO A 181 -10.08 3.94 27.83
CA PRO A 181 -8.67 4.28 27.67
C PRO A 181 -7.99 4.59 29.01
N ALA A 182 -6.84 3.96 29.27
CA ALA A 182 -6.12 4.14 30.51
C ALA A 182 -5.48 5.54 30.58
N ASP A 183 -5.29 6.06 31.81
CA ASP A 183 -4.76 7.42 32.03
C ASP A 183 -3.45 7.71 31.27
N PHE A 184 -2.54 6.73 31.19
CA PHE A 184 -1.25 6.90 30.49
C PHE A 184 -1.39 7.08 28.98
N MET A 185 -2.53 6.68 28.40
CA MET A 185 -2.82 6.83 26.97
C MET A 185 -3.29 8.25 26.62
N LEU A 186 -3.68 9.02 27.63
CA LEU A 186 -4.34 10.32 27.48
C LEU A 186 -3.37 11.48 27.75
N ASN A 187 -3.73 12.66 27.28
CA ASN A 187 -3.07 13.90 27.68
C ASN A 187 -3.31 14.23 29.17
N GLU A 188 -2.64 15.25 29.70
CA GLU A 188 -2.70 15.63 31.13
C GLU A 188 -4.14 15.92 31.59
N ASP A 189 -4.95 16.54 30.73
CA ASP A 189 -6.36 16.88 31.00
C ASP A 189 -7.34 15.70 30.77
N LYS A 190 -6.84 14.55 30.31
CA LYS A 190 -7.59 13.33 30.03
C LYS A 190 -8.72 13.49 29.01
N LYS A 191 -8.54 14.39 28.04
CA LYS A 191 -9.54 14.71 27.00
C LYS A 191 -9.14 14.32 25.59
N GLU A 192 -7.88 13.94 25.38
CA GLU A 192 -7.35 13.58 24.07
C GLU A 192 -6.42 12.38 24.20
N MET A 193 -6.35 11.55 23.16
CA MET A 193 -5.35 10.49 23.04
C MET A 193 -3.98 11.10 22.78
N LYS A 194 -3.04 10.83 23.68
CA LYS A 194 -1.61 11.10 23.48
C LYS A 194 -0.91 9.89 22.86
N GLU A 195 -1.30 8.68 23.26
CA GLU A 195 -0.66 7.43 22.84
C GLU A 195 -1.58 6.65 21.88
N THR A 196 -1.78 7.18 20.66
CA THR A 196 -2.71 6.62 19.67
C THR A 196 -2.35 5.20 19.22
N GLN A 197 -1.11 4.74 19.42
CA GLN A 197 -0.69 3.36 19.13
C GLN A 197 -1.51 2.32 19.90
N TYR A 198 -2.00 2.68 21.09
CA TYR A 198 -2.83 1.78 21.88
C TYR A 198 -4.25 1.63 21.34
N LEU A 199 -4.68 2.45 20.36
CA LEU A 199 -5.92 2.22 19.63
C LEU A 199 -5.91 0.90 18.85
N ILE A 200 -4.74 0.31 18.59
CA ILE A 200 -4.63 -1.04 18.04
C ILE A 200 -3.94 -2.00 19.01
N LEU A 201 -2.94 -1.54 19.76
CA LEU A 201 -2.12 -2.40 20.63
C LEU A 201 -2.72 -2.64 22.02
N GLY A 202 -3.60 -1.76 22.50
CA GLY A 202 -4.03 -1.74 23.90
C GLY A 202 -5.37 -2.43 24.19
N PHE A 203 -6.14 -2.79 23.18
CA PHE A 203 -7.49 -3.33 23.35
C PHE A 203 -7.63 -4.71 22.69
N GLY A 204 -8.33 -5.62 23.37
CA GLY A 204 -8.67 -6.94 22.83
C GLY A 204 -10.03 -6.92 22.13
N THR A 205 -10.08 -7.41 20.88
CA THR A 205 -11.31 -7.54 20.05
C THR A 205 -12.18 -6.28 20.02
N HIS A 206 -11.67 -5.24 19.35
CA HIS A 206 -12.31 -3.95 19.12
C HIS A 206 -12.12 -3.51 17.67
N PHE A 207 -12.79 -2.43 17.32
CA PHE A 207 -12.62 -1.76 16.05
C PHE A 207 -12.13 -0.33 16.27
N SER A 208 -11.08 0.06 15.55
CA SER A 208 -10.64 1.45 15.45
C SER A 208 -10.83 1.96 14.03
N ALA A 209 -11.30 3.20 13.86
CA ALA A 209 -11.48 3.81 12.54
C ALA A 209 -11.07 5.28 12.53
N ILE A 210 -10.54 5.76 11.41
CA ILE A 210 -10.37 7.19 11.19
C ILE A 210 -11.74 7.82 10.96
N HIS A 211 -12.09 8.84 11.75
CA HIS A 211 -13.33 9.58 11.66
C HIS A 211 -13.09 11.00 11.12
N ARG A 212 -13.94 11.44 10.20
CA ARG A 212 -13.86 12.75 9.54
C ARG A 212 -12.48 13.05 8.94
N PRO A 213 -11.94 12.14 8.12
CA PRO A 213 -10.59 12.27 7.57
C PRO A 213 -10.34 13.54 6.73
N THR A 214 -11.36 14.33 6.37
CA THR A 214 -11.14 15.61 5.65
C THR A 214 -11.02 16.82 6.56
N THR A 215 -11.40 16.69 7.83
CA THR A 215 -11.42 17.81 8.80
C THR A 215 -10.24 17.82 9.75
N THR A 216 -9.38 16.79 9.72
CA THR A 216 -8.17 16.73 10.54
C THR A 216 -6.98 17.40 9.85
N PRO A 217 -6.04 18.03 10.61
CA PRO A 217 -4.82 18.62 10.05
C PRO A 217 -3.79 17.59 9.55
N MET A 218 -3.90 16.31 9.89
CA MET A 218 -2.95 15.29 9.44
C MET A 218 -3.26 14.84 8.02
N VAL A 219 -2.23 14.78 7.17
CA VAL A 219 -2.37 14.21 5.83
C VAL A 219 -2.68 12.71 5.92
N HIS A 220 -3.61 12.21 5.10
CA HIS A 220 -4.13 10.86 5.23
C HIS A 220 -3.07 9.76 5.04
N GLN A 221 -1.99 10.06 4.33
CA GLN A 221 -0.85 9.17 4.17
C GLN A 221 -0.21 8.76 5.52
N LEU A 222 -0.34 9.62 6.53
CA LEU A 222 0.20 9.41 7.88
C LEU A 222 -0.80 8.76 8.85
N TYR A 223 -2.05 8.49 8.42
CA TYR A 223 -2.99 7.76 9.26
C TYR A 223 -2.44 6.37 9.60
N LYS A 224 -2.56 6.02 10.88
CA LYS A 224 -2.14 4.75 11.46
C LYS A 224 -3.06 4.34 12.62
N PHE A 225 -2.90 3.12 13.11
CA PHE A 225 -3.65 2.55 14.22
C PHE A 225 -5.17 2.43 13.99
N PHE A 226 -5.56 2.12 12.75
CA PHE A 226 -6.96 1.97 12.36
C PHE A 226 -7.20 0.67 11.58
N SER A 227 -8.41 0.12 11.73
CA SER A 227 -8.94 -0.99 10.93
C SER A 227 -9.80 -0.50 9.75
N GLY A 228 -10.52 0.60 9.93
CA GLY A 228 -11.41 1.18 8.92
C GLY A 228 -11.26 2.69 8.74
N ILE A 229 -11.89 3.19 7.68
CA ILE A 229 -12.00 4.62 7.37
C ILE A 229 -13.47 4.94 7.20
N VAL A 230 -13.94 5.97 7.90
CA VAL A 230 -15.27 6.51 7.67
C VAL A 230 -15.25 7.25 6.34
N VAL A 231 -15.90 6.66 5.33
CA VAL A 231 -16.00 7.21 3.98
C VAL A 231 -17.02 8.33 3.94
N TYR A 232 -18.13 8.16 4.66
CA TYR A 232 -19.18 9.18 4.71
C TYR A 232 -19.61 9.43 6.16
N THR A 233 -19.60 10.69 6.57
CA THR A 233 -20.23 11.12 7.83
C THR A 233 -21.45 11.99 7.52
N TYR A 234 -22.59 11.62 8.10
CA TYR A 234 -23.83 12.38 8.03
C TYR A 234 -24.18 12.98 9.38
N ARG A 235 -24.84 14.15 9.36
CA ARG A 235 -25.49 14.75 10.52
C ARG A 235 -26.83 15.33 10.06
N GLU A 236 -27.90 15.00 10.78
CA GLU A 236 -29.28 15.41 10.41
C GLU A 236 -29.63 15.05 8.94
N GLY A 237 -29.11 13.92 8.46
CA GLY A 237 -29.30 13.44 7.09
C GLY A 237 -28.53 14.18 5.99
N LYS A 238 -27.65 15.12 6.35
CA LYS A 238 -26.75 15.83 5.43
C LYS A 238 -25.34 15.29 5.52
N LEU A 239 -24.66 15.16 4.39
CA LEU A 239 -23.25 14.79 4.35
C LEU A 239 -22.41 15.94 4.92
N VAL A 240 -21.61 15.67 5.95
CA VAL A 240 -20.75 16.65 6.63
C VAL A 240 -19.26 16.36 6.48
N ASP A 241 -18.88 15.15 6.03
CA ASP A 241 -17.51 14.77 5.68
C ASP A 241 -17.54 13.69 4.59
N ASP A 242 -16.68 13.82 3.57
CA ASP A 242 -16.48 12.86 2.49
C ASP A 242 -15.03 12.34 2.50
N GLY A 243 -14.83 11.24 3.21
CA GLY A 243 -13.54 10.57 3.36
C GLY A 243 -13.13 9.69 2.18
N MET A 244 -13.80 9.76 1.03
CA MET A 244 -13.51 8.91 -0.14
C MET A 244 -12.04 9.00 -0.58
N LEU A 245 -11.46 10.20 -0.59
CA LEU A 245 -10.06 10.36 -1.00
C LEU A 245 -9.10 9.60 -0.08
N ALA A 246 -9.28 9.70 1.24
CA ALA A 246 -8.47 8.97 2.20
C ALA A 246 -8.66 7.45 2.04
N TYR A 247 -9.90 6.99 1.90
CA TYR A 247 -10.20 5.59 1.63
C TYR A 247 -9.49 5.07 0.39
N GLN A 248 -9.63 5.75 -0.75
CA GLN A 248 -9.02 5.38 -2.02
C GLN A 248 -7.49 5.33 -1.93
N TRP A 249 -6.87 6.33 -1.29
CA TRP A 249 -5.42 6.33 -1.10
C TRP A 249 -4.95 5.09 -0.35
N HIS A 250 -5.62 4.73 0.75
CA HIS A 250 -5.27 3.55 1.53
C HIS A 250 -5.55 2.24 0.79
N VAL A 251 -6.59 2.16 -0.06
CA VAL A 251 -6.78 1.01 -0.96
C VAL A 251 -5.60 0.88 -1.91
N ASN A 252 -5.26 1.95 -2.64
CA ASN A 252 -4.19 1.95 -3.64
C ASN A 252 -2.82 1.61 -3.02
N ASN A 253 -2.59 2.03 -1.77
CA ASN A 253 -1.37 1.76 -1.01
C ASN A 253 -1.49 0.54 -0.11
N THR A 254 -2.16 -0.52 -0.61
CA THR A 254 -2.17 -1.88 -0.03
C THR A 254 -2.48 -1.97 1.47
N SER A 255 -3.17 -0.94 1.97
CA SER A 255 -3.51 -0.77 3.37
C SER A 255 -4.95 -1.22 3.56
N GLN A 256 -5.41 -2.34 2.99
CA GLN A 256 -6.78 -2.87 2.99
C GLN A 256 -7.78 -2.27 4.03
N PRO A 257 -8.32 -1.04 3.85
CA PRO A 257 -9.13 -0.42 4.90
C PRO A 257 -10.58 -0.90 4.78
N ILE A 258 -11.27 -1.09 5.90
CA ILE A 258 -12.71 -1.33 5.89
C ILE A 258 -13.45 0.00 5.65
N PRO A 259 -14.31 0.12 4.63
CA PRO A 259 -15.13 1.31 4.43
C PRO A 259 -16.26 1.35 5.45
N LEU A 260 -16.46 2.50 6.10
CA LEU A 260 -17.54 2.73 7.06
C LEU A 260 -18.41 3.94 6.70
N VAL A 261 -19.61 3.98 7.28
CA VAL A 261 -20.47 5.16 7.30
C VAL A 261 -20.84 5.48 8.74
N VAL A 262 -20.84 6.77 9.06
CA VAL A 262 -21.27 7.28 10.36
C VAL A 262 -22.46 8.21 10.16
N HIS A 263 -23.49 8.03 10.97
CA HIS A 263 -24.56 8.99 11.17
C HIS A 263 -24.44 9.53 12.59
N GLU A 264 -24.03 10.77 12.73
CA GLU A 264 -23.96 11.43 14.03
C GLU A 264 -25.37 11.78 14.49
N VAL A 265 -25.84 11.05 15.50
CA VAL A 265 -27.21 11.11 16.00
C VAL A 265 -27.16 11.46 17.49
N TYR A 266 -27.77 12.57 17.88
CA TYR A 266 -27.77 13.12 19.24
C TYR A 266 -29.09 12.94 19.97
N SER A 267 -30.10 12.33 19.33
CA SER A 267 -31.37 11.99 19.96
C SER A 267 -32.02 10.75 19.33
N PRO A 268 -32.83 9.96 20.07
CA PRO A 268 -33.53 8.80 19.50
C PRO A 268 -34.41 9.14 18.28
N SER A 269 -34.96 10.35 18.22
CA SER A 269 -35.76 10.82 17.08
C SER A 269 -34.95 10.97 15.79
N GLU A 270 -33.67 11.29 15.88
CA GLU A 270 -32.80 11.46 14.70
C GLU A 270 -32.45 10.12 14.03
N VAL A 271 -32.63 8.98 14.72
CA VAL A 271 -32.36 7.65 14.18
C VAL A 271 -33.22 7.35 12.94
N GLU A 272 -34.47 7.83 12.93
CA GLU A 272 -35.35 7.67 11.76
C GLU A 272 -34.83 8.43 10.55
N THR A 273 -34.30 9.64 10.76
CA THR A 273 -33.66 10.44 9.71
C THR A 273 -32.41 9.73 9.19
N ALA A 274 -31.54 9.24 10.09
CA ALA A 274 -30.34 8.49 9.73
C ALA A 274 -30.69 7.25 8.87
N ALA A 275 -31.76 6.52 9.21
CA ALA A 275 -32.17 5.32 8.50
C ALA A 275 -32.64 5.54 7.06
N LYS A 276 -33.10 6.77 6.74
CA LYS A 276 -33.70 7.15 5.46
C LYS A 276 -32.79 8.03 4.60
N SER A 277 -31.63 8.43 5.11
CA SER A 277 -30.74 9.39 4.45
C SER A 277 -29.39 8.76 4.13
N GLY A 278 -28.77 9.24 3.05
CA GLY A 278 -27.39 8.92 2.71
C GLY A 278 -27.08 7.43 2.58
N HIS A 279 -25.80 7.11 2.75
CA HIS A 279 -25.32 5.75 2.77
C HIS A 279 -25.60 5.06 4.10
N GLN A 280 -25.65 3.73 4.06
CA GLN A 280 -25.83 2.85 5.19
C GLN A 280 -24.70 1.82 5.18
N LEU A 281 -24.35 1.31 6.37
CA LEU A 281 -23.38 0.25 6.53
C LEU A 281 -24.09 -1.09 6.70
N TYR A 282 -23.60 -2.12 6.00
CA TYR A 282 -24.04 -3.50 6.15
C TYR A 282 -22.85 -4.41 6.43
N VAL A 283 -23.07 -5.41 7.29
CA VAL A 283 -22.13 -6.52 7.54
C VAL A 283 -22.83 -7.82 7.16
N PHE A 284 -22.15 -8.70 6.41
CA PHE A 284 -22.73 -9.94 5.94
C PHE A 284 -22.32 -11.12 6.83
N ALA A 285 -23.30 -11.85 7.36
CA ALA A 285 -23.08 -13.10 8.10
C ALA A 285 -24.32 -14.00 8.03
N ASP A 286 -24.25 -15.22 8.55
CA ASP A 286 -25.42 -16.12 8.65
C ASP A 286 -26.38 -15.74 9.79
N THR A 287 -25.85 -15.19 10.88
CA THR A 287 -26.58 -14.81 12.11
C THR A 287 -26.12 -13.44 12.63
N LEU A 288 -26.97 -12.79 13.44
CA LEU A 288 -26.62 -11.50 14.06
C LEU A 288 -25.43 -11.61 15.01
N GLU A 289 -25.33 -12.70 15.77
CA GLU A 289 -24.20 -12.95 16.67
C GLU A 289 -22.87 -13.00 15.91
N ASN A 290 -22.85 -13.74 14.78
CA ASN A 290 -21.67 -13.81 13.92
C ASN A 290 -21.38 -12.46 13.23
N ALA A 291 -22.40 -11.72 12.81
CA ALA A 291 -22.23 -10.37 12.26
C ALA A 291 -21.58 -9.43 13.29
N VAL A 292 -21.99 -9.48 14.55
CA VAL A 292 -21.41 -8.66 15.63
C VAL A 292 -19.98 -9.09 15.95
N TRP A 293 -19.72 -10.39 16.03
CA TRP A 293 -18.38 -10.93 16.25
C TRP A 293 -17.42 -10.46 15.14
N TYR A 294 -17.84 -10.61 13.90
CA TYR A 294 -17.09 -10.20 12.72
C TYR A 294 -16.89 -8.68 12.72
N PHE A 295 -17.96 -7.89 12.87
CA PHE A 295 -17.90 -6.44 12.92
C PHE A 295 -16.95 -5.87 13.98
N ARG A 296 -16.78 -6.54 15.13
CA ARG A 296 -15.87 -6.10 16.20
C ARG A 296 -14.41 -6.49 15.98
N ALA A 297 -14.11 -7.38 15.05
CA ALA A 297 -12.78 -7.95 14.83
C ALA A 297 -11.97 -7.13 13.80
N GLY A 298 -11.90 -5.81 13.99
CA GLY A 298 -11.37 -4.88 12.98
C GLY A 298 -9.99 -5.26 12.44
N ILE A 299 -9.01 -5.49 13.33
CA ILE A 299 -7.63 -5.78 12.93
C ILE A 299 -7.48 -7.14 12.25
N GLN A 300 -8.35 -8.10 12.57
CA GLN A 300 -8.30 -9.45 12.02
C GLN A 300 -8.64 -9.48 10.52
N HIS A 301 -9.44 -8.51 10.04
CA HIS A 301 -9.76 -8.37 8.63
C HIS A 301 -8.62 -7.82 7.77
N PHE A 302 -7.49 -7.42 8.37
CA PHE A 302 -6.37 -6.85 7.63
C PHE A 302 -5.88 -7.76 6.49
N TRP A 303 -6.04 -9.08 6.62
CA TRP A 303 -5.61 -10.07 5.61
C TRP A 303 -6.76 -10.56 4.72
N GLU A 304 -7.96 -10.04 4.93
CA GLU A 304 -9.17 -10.47 4.24
C GLU A 304 -9.44 -9.58 3.02
N SER A 305 -9.63 -10.19 1.86
CA SER A 305 -9.90 -9.45 0.62
C SER A 305 -10.80 -10.22 -0.34
N PRO A 306 -12.06 -9.81 -0.53
CA PRO A 306 -12.74 -8.71 0.17
C PRO A 306 -13.23 -9.10 1.57
N ALA A 307 -13.22 -8.15 2.51
CA ALA A 307 -13.99 -8.27 3.76
C ALA A 307 -15.51 -8.14 3.48
N LEU A 308 -16.37 -8.60 4.39
CA LEU A 308 -17.82 -8.72 4.21
C LEU A 308 -18.60 -7.48 4.71
N PHE A 309 -18.14 -6.30 4.32
CA PHE A 309 -18.73 -5.00 4.68
C PHE A 309 -19.23 -4.29 3.43
N LEU A 310 -20.37 -3.61 3.45
CA LEU A 310 -20.85 -2.82 2.31
C LEU A 310 -21.33 -1.45 2.77
N VAL A 311 -20.86 -0.42 2.07
CA VAL A 311 -21.39 0.95 2.18
C VAL A 311 -22.32 1.19 1.00
N THR A 312 -23.60 1.45 1.24
CA THR A 312 -24.58 1.66 0.16
C THR A 312 -25.75 2.54 0.55
N SER A 313 -26.25 3.36 -0.38
CA SER A 313 -27.50 4.11 -0.27
C SER A 313 -28.65 3.47 -1.07
N GLY A 314 -28.42 2.36 -1.77
CA GLY A 314 -29.43 1.66 -2.57
C GLY A 314 -28.93 0.33 -3.15
N PRO A 315 -27.98 0.35 -4.11
CA PRO A 315 -27.48 -0.87 -4.75
C PRO A 315 -26.81 -1.85 -3.78
N MET A 316 -27.12 -3.14 -3.87
CA MET A 316 -26.55 -4.21 -3.06
C MET A 316 -25.56 -5.05 -3.88
N ILE A 317 -24.35 -5.23 -3.37
CA ILE A 317 -23.36 -6.15 -3.94
C ILE A 317 -23.49 -7.51 -3.25
N TRP A 318 -23.87 -8.53 -4.01
CA TRP A 318 -24.13 -9.88 -3.50
C TRP A 318 -22.97 -10.84 -3.73
N THR A 319 -22.20 -10.62 -4.79
CA THR A 319 -20.98 -11.38 -5.07
C THR A 319 -19.87 -10.40 -5.43
N LEU A 320 -18.74 -10.55 -4.77
CA LEU A 320 -17.50 -9.81 -5.06
C LEU A 320 -16.33 -10.77 -5.02
N THR A 321 -15.82 -11.10 -6.21
CA THR A 321 -14.69 -12.01 -6.40
C THR A 321 -13.73 -11.47 -7.45
N GLY A 322 -12.59 -12.14 -7.64
CA GLY A 322 -11.58 -11.67 -8.58
C GLY A 322 -11.92 -11.80 -10.06
N SER A 323 -13.08 -12.35 -10.39
CA SER A 323 -13.55 -12.51 -11.77
C SER A 323 -15.04 -12.30 -11.95
N ARG A 324 -15.80 -12.05 -10.87
CA ARG A 324 -17.25 -11.89 -10.91
C ARG A 324 -17.76 -10.86 -9.90
N ILE A 325 -18.65 -9.99 -10.37
CA ILE A 325 -19.44 -9.04 -9.56
C ILE A 325 -20.92 -9.30 -9.82
N VAL A 326 -21.72 -9.39 -8.75
CA VAL A 326 -23.19 -9.44 -8.84
C VAL A 326 -23.77 -8.29 -8.04
N VAL A 327 -24.56 -7.44 -8.71
CA VAL A 327 -25.19 -6.26 -8.12
C VAL A 327 -26.69 -6.30 -8.35
N GLU A 328 -27.45 -5.85 -7.36
CA GLU A 328 -28.90 -5.75 -7.46
C GLU A 328 -29.42 -4.47 -6.79
N GLY A 329 -30.38 -3.79 -7.41
CA GLY A 329 -31.05 -2.62 -6.87
C GLY A 329 -32.56 -2.63 -7.14
N ASP A 330 -33.32 -1.85 -6.38
CA ASP A 330 -34.76 -1.62 -6.63
C ASP A 330 -35.02 -0.83 -7.91
N THR A 331 -34.01 -0.11 -8.39
CA THR A 331 -33.97 0.59 -9.69
C THR A 331 -32.78 0.13 -10.54
N PRO A 332 -32.84 0.27 -11.87
CA PRO A 332 -31.73 0.00 -12.78
C PRO A 332 -30.38 0.54 -12.31
N ILE A 333 -29.37 -0.32 -12.36
CA ILE A 333 -27.96 0.02 -12.16
C ILE A 333 -27.43 0.64 -13.45
N VAL A 334 -26.91 1.86 -13.38
CA VAL A 334 -26.47 2.62 -14.56
C VAL A 334 -24.95 2.68 -14.71
N ASP A 335 -24.21 2.43 -13.62
CA ASP A 335 -22.75 2.43 -13.64
C ASP A 335 -22.20 1.40 -12.63
N VAL A 336 -21.25 0.59 -13.08
CA VAL A 336 -20.43 -0.27 -12.22
C VAL A 336 -18.98 -0.05 -12.63
N GLN A 337 -18.13 0.30 -11.67
CA GLN A 337 -16.72 0.55 -11.91
C GLN A 337 -15.88 -0.30 -10.98
N LEU A 338 -14.90 -1.01 -11.53
CA LEU A 338 -13.79 -1.56 -10.77
C LEU A 338 -12.69 -0.48 -10.74
N ILE A 339 -12.49 0.18 -9.61
CA ILE A 339 -11.58 1.32 -9.50
C ILE A 339 -10.22 0.82 -8.98
N CYS A 340 -9.13 1.22 -9.64
CA CYS A 340 -7.75 0.97 -9.23
C CYS A 340 -6.92 2.23 -9.50
N ASN A 341 -6.07 2.65 -8.55
CA ASN A 341 -5.21 3.82 -8.70
C ASN A 341 -5.99 5.10 -9.11
N TYR A 342 -7.18 5.31 -8.53
CA TYR A 342 -8.08 6.44 -8.82
C TYR A 342 -8.76 6.42 -10.20
N TYR A 343 -8.54 5.39 -11.01
CA TYR A 343 -9.14 5.26 -12.34
C TYR A 343 -10.01 3.99 -12.47
N PRO A 344 -11.04 4.01 -13.33
CA PRO A 344 -11.84 2.80 -13.59
C PRO A 344 -11.02 1.80 -14.41
N GLU A 345 -10.54 0.72 -13.79
CA GLU A 345 -9.85 -0.41 -14.42
C GLU A 345 -10.80 -1.22 -15.31
N ARG A 346 -12.08 -1.25 -14.96
CA ARG A 346 -13.20 -1.69 -15.81
C ARG A 346 -14.40 -0.82 -15.52
N ARG A 347 -15.26 -0.62 -16.53
CA ARG A 347 -16.53 0.10 -16.37
C ARG A 347 -17.64 -0.57 -17.17
N TRP A 348 -18.82 -0.65 -16.56
CA TRP A 348 -20.04 -1.21 -17.16
C TRP A 348 -21.25 -0.29 -16.94
N ARG A 349 -22.17 -0.26 -17.91
CA ARG A 349 -23.40 0.55 -17.92
C ARG A 349 -24.62 -0.30 -18.28
N PRO A 350 -24.99 -1.26 -17.43
CA PRO A 350 -25.92 -2.33 -17.78
C PRO A 350 -27.37 -1.86 -17.95
N LYS A 351 -27.82 -0.85 -17.18
CA LYS A 351 -29.21 -0.34 -17.15
C LYS A 351 -30.24 -1.40 -16.78
N GLU A 352 -29.84 -2.34 -15.93
CA GLU A 352 -30.67 -3.44 -15.43
C GLU A 352 -30.73 -3.40 -13.90
N LYS A 353 -31.83 -3.88 -13.31
CA LYS A 353 -31.97 -3.94 -11.85
C LYS A 353 -31.03 -4.93 -11.19
N ARG A 354 -30.74 -6.03 -11.88
CA ARG A 354 -29.79 -7.06 -11.45
C ARG A 354 -28.76 -7.23 -12.55
N VAL A 355 -27.50 -7.25 -12.16
CA VAL A 355 -26.36 -7.26 -13.08
C VAL A 355 -25.40 -8.36 -12.64
N VAL A 356 -25.00 -9.20 -13.60
CA VAL A 356 -23.96 -10.21 -13.40
C VAL A 356 -22.82 -9.88 -14.36
N LEU A 357 -21.65 -9.58 -13.81
CA LEU A 357 -20.47 -9.15 -14.57
C LEU A 357 -19.35 -10.15 -14.36
N ASP A 358 -19.00 -10.87 -15.41
CA ASP A 358 -17.78 -11.68 -15.47
C ASP A 358 -16.68 -10.87 -16.14
N PHE A 359 -15.48 -10.89 -15.57
CA PHE A 359 -14.35 -10.12 -16.07
C PHE A 359 -13.03 -10.85 -15.91
N HIS A 360 -12.03 -10.42 -16.68
CA HIS A 360 -10.66 -10.89 -16.57
C HIS A 360 -9.68 -9.71 -16.56
N LEU A 361 -8.66 -9.78 -15.71
CA LEU A 361 -7.57 -8.81 -15.67
C LEU A 361 -6.25 -9.52 -16.01
N PRO A 362 -5.37 -8.91 -16.83
CA PRO A 362 -4.09 -9.51 -17.17
C PRO A 362 -3.21 -9.74 -15.93
N PRO A 363 -2.37 -10.79 -15.91
CA PRO A 363 -1.48 -11.11 -14.80
C PRO A 363 -0.23 -10.19 -14.74
N SER A 364 -0.35 -8.95 -15.22
CA SER A 364 0.75 -8.00 -15.40
C SER A 364 1.24 -7.36 -14.11
N HIS A 365 0.35 -7.16 -13.12
CA HIS A 365 0.66 -6.48 -11.87
C HIS A 365 -0.41 -6.73 -10.79
N LEU A 366 -0.01 -6.47 -9.56
CA LEU A 366 -0.89 -6.39 -8.40
C LEU A 366 -1.82 -5.19 -8.56
N ARG A 367 -3.13 -5.43 -8.42
CA ARG A 367 -4.15 -4.40 -8.37
C ARG A 367 -4.85 -4.43 -7.04
N GLN A 368 -4.85 -3.31 -6.33
CA GLN A 368 -5.77 -3.07 -5.23
C GLN A 368 -6.94 -2.29 -5.79
N CYS A 369 -8.12 -2.91 -5.80
CA CYS A 369 -9.30 -2.32 -6.36
C CYS A 369 -10.40 -2.21 -5.31
N PHE A 370 -11.42 -1.42 -5.61
CA PHE A 370 -12.73 -1.54 -4.99
C PHE A 370 -13.80 -1.32 -6.05
N VAL A 371 -15.02 -1.74 -5.77
CA VAL A 371 -16.16 -1.58 -6.68
C VAL A 371 -16.97 -0.37 -6.27
N TYR A 372 -17.23 0.51 -7.23
CA TYR A 372 -18.19 1.60 -7.14
C TYR A 372 -19.39 1.28 -8.01
N VAL A 373 -20.59 1.51 -7.49
CA VAL A 373 -21.85 1.29 -8.20
C VAL A 373 -22.69 2.54 -8.11
N GLN A 374 -23.42 2.86 -9.19
CA GLN A 374 -24.46 3.88 -9.20
C GLN A 374 -25.73 3.36 -9.88
N ASP A 375 -26.90 3.70 -9.33
CA ASP A 375 -28.20 3.46 -9.95
C ASP A 375 -28.79 4.72 -10.63
N GLU A 376 -29.90 4.56 -11.34
CA GLU A 376 -30.55 5.67 -12.07
C GLU A 376 -31.05 6.82 -11.18
N LYS A 377 -31.21 6.58 -9.87
CA LYS A 377 -31.57 7.62 -8.88
C LYS A 377 -30.34 8.35 -8.33
N GLY A 378 -29.14 7.98 -8.80
CA GLY A 378 -27.88 8.53 -8.33
C GLY A 378 -27.42 7.97 -6.98
N ARG A 379 -28.09 6.93 -6.44
CA ARG A 379 -27.65 6.27 -5.21
C ARG A 379 -26.46 5.38 -5.53
N THR A 380 -25.55 5.29 -4.57
CA THR A 380 -24.23 4.68 -4.77
C THR A 380 -23.92 3.60 -3.75
N ALA A 381 -23.02 2.68 -4.15
CA ALA A 381 -22.44 1.68 -3.27
C ALA A 381 -20.93 1.59 -3.47
N ILE A 382 -20.21 1.30 -2.39
CA ILE A 382 -18.75 1.12 -2.35
C ILE A 382 -18.44 -0.18 -1.63
N SER A 383 -17.68 -1.04 -2.29
CA SER A 383 -17.15 -2.26 -1.68
C SER A 383 -15.86 -2.00 -0.90
N PRO A 384 -15.46 -2.93 -0.03
CA PRO A 384 -14.11 -2.99 0.52
C PRO A 384 -13.10 -3.37 -0.57
N PRO A 385 -11.80 -3.29 -0.22
CA PRO A 385 -10.73 -3.60 -1.15
C PRO A 385 -10.76 -5.06 -1.60
N ILE A 386 -10.63 -5.26 -2.91
CA ILE A 386 -10.32 -6.52 -3.54
C ILE A 386 -8.91 -6.49 -4.13
N ARG A 387 -8.14 -7.53 -3.83
CA ARG A 387 -6.78 -7.71 -4.34
C ARG A 387 -6.79 -8.67 -5.54
N LEU A 388 -6.21 -8.22 -6.65
CA LEU A 388 -6.18 -8.96 -7.91
C LEU A 388 -4.78 -9.01 -8.49
N GLY A 389 -4.50 -10.03 -9.29
CA GLY A 389 -3.20 -10.21 -9.95
C GLY A 389 -2.13 -10.81 -9.05
N PRO A 390 -0.90 -10.96 -9.58
CA PRO A 390 0.21 -11.55 -8.84
C PRO A 390 0.56 -10.70 -7.62
N THR A 391 0.53 -11.32 -6.44
CA THR A 391 0.86 -10.65 -5.19
C THR A 391 2.34 -10.80 -4.91
N ALA A 392 3.07 -9.69 -4.94
CA ALA A 392 4.41 -9.69 -4.38
C ALA A 392 4.34 -9.62 -2.85
N ARG A 393 5.14 -10.46 -2.18
CA ARG A 393 5.16 -10.61 -0.70
C ARG A 393 5.55 -9.33 0.06
N TYR A 394 5.95 -8.25 -0.62
CA TYR A 394 6.60 -7.08 0.00
C TYR A 394 5.87 -5.74 -0.15
N THR A 395 4.59 -5.77 -0.54
CA THR A 395 3.77 -4.55 -0.64
C THR A 395 2.86 -4.36 0.56
N TRP A 396 2.89 -5.23 1.57
CA TRP A 396 1.92 -5.19 2.66
C TRP A 396 2.25 -4.10 3.65
N ARG A 397 1.24 -3.40 4.15
CA ARG A 397 1.35 -2.63 5.38
C ARG A 397 1.20 -3.56 6.59
N CYS A 398 1.75 -3.21 7.74
CA CYS A 398 1.41 -3.90 8.99
C CYS A 398 -0.06 -3.68 9.33
N SER A 399 -0.65 -4.61 10.09
CA SER A 399 -2.06 -4.52 10.50
C SER A 399 -2.34 -3.30 11.39
N ASP A 400 -1.32 -2.75 12.06
CA ASP A 400 -1.38 -1.48 12.78
C ASP A 400 -1.23 -0.23 11.88
N ARG A 401 -0.91 -0.41 10.59
CA ARG A 401 -0.69 0.64 9.60
C ARG A 401 0.48 1.56 9.88
N GLN A 402 1.47 1.12 10.63
CA GLN A 402 2.63 1.94 10.93
C GLN A 402 3.75 1.80 9.89
N ASN A 403 4.06 0.57 9.49
CA ASN A 403 5.16 0.24 8.58
C ASN A 403 4.70 -0.58 7.37
N PHE A 404 5.48 -0.52 6.30
CA PHE A 404 5.37 -1.46 5.19
C PHE A 404 6.40 -2.59 5.35
N PHE A 405 6.00 -3.81 5.01
CA PHE A 405 6.85 -4.98 4.99
C PHE A 405 7.49 -5.09 3.59
N GLY A 406 8.55 -4.30 3.30
CA GLY A 406 9.24 -4.32 2.01
C GLY A 406 10.72 -3.93 2.05
N PHE A 407 11.36 -3.69 0.88
CA PHE A 407 12.77 -3.27 0.71
C PHE A 407 13.18 -2.16 1.68
N ALA A 408 12.20 -1.31 1.92
CA ALA A 408 12.18 -0.32 2.94
C ALA A 408 11.22 -0.86 4.01
N VAL A 409 11.72 -1.48 5.09
CA VAL A 409 10.97 -1.55 6.36
C VAL A 409 10.92 -0.11 6.88
N ASN A 410 10.24 0.73 6.12
CA ASN A 410 10.16 2.15 6.35
C ASN A 410 8.87 2.35 7.10
N TYR A 411 9.01 2.89 8.29
CA TYR A 411 7.91 3.52 8.97
C TYR A 411 7.61 4.79 8.18
N THR A 412 6.33 5.05 7.96
CA THR A 412 5.93 6.31 7.33
C THR A 412 6.49 7.45 8.19
N GLY A 413 7.22 8.38 7.58
CA GLY A 413 7.92 9.44 8.30
C GLY A 413 9.28 9.08 8.93
N THR A 414 9.98 8.04 8.44
CA THR A 414 11.34 7.68 8.91
C THR A 414 12.39 7.61 7.79
N TYR A 415 13.51 6.90 8.01
CA TYR A 415 14.67 6.81 7.12
C TYR A 415 14.32 6.21 5.75
N LEU A 416 14.84 6.83 4.68
CA LEU A 416 14.79 6.29 3.32
C LEU A 416 16.13 5.61 2.99
N PRO A 417 16.15 4.34 2.57
CA PRO A 417 17.39 3.68 2.15
C PRO A 417 18.12 4.43 1.03
N ASP A 418 19.41 4.66 1.24
CA ASP A 418 20.36 5.27 0.30
C ASP A 418 20.01 6.68 -0.21
N VAL A 419 19.11 7.38 0.49
CA VAL A 419 18.72 8.75 0.16
C VAL A 419 18.81 9.62 1.39
N ASP A 420 19.62 10.65 1.29
CA ASP A 420 19.89 11.63 2.34
C ASP A 420 19.89 13.02 1.69
N ILE A 421 18.70 13.59 1.57
CA ILE A 421 18.55 14.91 0.95
C ILE A 421 18.99 15.97 1.93
N PHE A 422 19.97 16.76 1.50
CA PHE A 422 20.63 17.74 2.34
C PHE A 422 20.81 19.08 1.63
N ILE A 423 20.20 20.11 2.22
CA ILE A 423 20.23 21.50 1.76
C ILE A 423 20.64 22.41 2.92
N LEU A 424 21.88 22.91 2.88
CA LEU A 424 22.39 23.85 3.87
C LEU A 424 21.75 25.24 3.68
N VAL A 425 20.88 25.66 4.61
CA VAL A 425 20.32 27.02 4.65
C VAL A 425 20.61 27.67 6.00
N PHE A 426 20.81 29.00 5.99
CA PHE A 426 20.92 29.80 7.20
C PHE A 426 19.56 29.89 7.91
N GLY A 427 19.51 29.61 9.22
CA GLY A 427 18.31 29.79 10.05
C GLY A 427 17.33 28.60 10.12
N THR A 428 17.62 27.48 9.43
CA THR A 428 16.87 26.21 9.56
C THR A 428 17.80 25.02 9.37
N ASP A 429 17.48 23.90 10.00
CA ASP A 429 18.14 22.61 9.81
C ASP A 429 17.21 21.60 9.10
N GLU A 430 16.13 22.07 8.47
CA GLU A 430 15.30 21.25 7.59
C GLU A 430 16.13 20.72 6.42
N GLY A 431 16.03 19.41 6.17
CA GLY A 431 16.92 18.72 5.23
C GLY A 431 18.26 18.32 5.82
N LYS A 432 18.61 18.67 7.07
CA LYS A 432 19.89 18.24 7.66
C LYS A 432 19.82 16.86 8.30
N SER A 433 19.72 15.82 7.45
CA SER A 433 19.67 14.39 7.78
C SER A 433 18.48 13.95 8.63
N LEU A 434 18.04 12.69 8.43
CA LEU A 434 16.95 12.06 9.18
C LEU A 434 17.39 11.49 10.55
N TRP A 435 18.69 11.46 10.87
CA TRP A 435 19.21 10.95 12.14
C TRP A 435 19.56 12.11 13.10
N PRO A 436 19.57 11.90 14.44
CA PRO A 436 19.84 12.95 15.40
C PRO A 436 21.11 13.72 15.02
N HIS A 437 20.91 15.01 14.81
CA HIS A 437 21.92 15.98 14.40
C HIS A 437 23.18 15.89 15.26
N LYS A 438 24.35 16.13 14.65
CA LYS A 438 25.65 16.13 15.35
C LYS A 438 25.76 17.19 16.46
N PHE A 439 24.89 18.21 16.47
CA PHE A 439 24.76 19.17 17.58
C PHE A 439 23.43 19.00 18.37
N GLY A 440 22.83 17.81 18.35
CA GLY A 440 21.62 17.44 19.10
C GLY A 440 20.30 17.69 18.36
N PRO A 441 19.23 16.93 18.69
CA PRO A 441 17.97 16.97 17.96
C PRO A 441 17.23 18.31 18.16
N LYS A 442 16.70 18.89 17.07
CA LYS A 442 15.86 20.10 17.10
C LYS A 442 14.41 19.73 16.83
N ARG A 443 13.50 20.15 17.73
CA ARG A 443 12.05 19.98 17.55
C ARG A 443 11.60 20.69 16.27
N GLY A 444 10.85 19.99 15.44
CA GLY A 444 10.20 20.60 14.27
C GLY A 444 11.02 20.58 12.97
N GLU A 445 12.24 20.07 12.99
CA GLU A 445 13.13 20.06 11.81
C GLU A 445 13.21 18.66 11.15
N ASN A 446 12.66 17.62 11.79
CA ASN A 446 12.63 16.25 11.26
C ASN A 446 11.62 16.14 10.10
N LEU A 447 12.08 15.65 8.96
CA LEU A 447 11.22 15.39 7.80
C LEU A 447 10.34 14.16 8.04
N ALA A 448 9.15 14.17 7.45
CA ALA A 448 8.19 13.08 7.50
C ALA A 448 7.93 12.58 6.07
N PRO A 449 8.78 11.69 5.51
CA PRO A 449 8.55 11.13 4.18
C PRO A 449 7.18 10.45 4.07
N LEU A 450 6.40 10.85 3.06
CA LEU A 450 5.15 10.22 2.68
C LEU A 450 5.47 9.16 1.63
N LEU A 451 5.09 7.91 1.89
CA LEU A 451 5.38 6.79 1.00
C LEU A 451 4.15 6.41 0.18
N GLU A 452 4.34 6.18 -1.10
CA GLU A 452 3.35 5.60 -2.00
C GLU A 452 3.92 4.39 -2.75
N PHE A 453 3.04 3.43 -3.06
CA PHE A 453 3.36 2.20 -3.77
C PHE A 453 2.52 2.12 -5.04
N PRO A 454 2.75 3.03 -5.99
CA PRO A 454 1.82 3.23 -7.11
C PRO A 454 1.76 2.04 -8.07
N TYR A 455 2.78 1.16 -8.04
CA TYR A 455 2.85 0.03 -8.94
C TYR A 455 3.67 -1.14 -8.37
N ALA A 456 3.16 -2.36 -8.53
CA ALA A 456 3.88 -3.57 -8.18
C ALA A 456 3.54 -4.71 -9.13
N SER A 457 4.56 -5.37 -9.66
CA SER A 457 4.45 -6.51 -10.57
C SER A 457 5.51 -7.56 -10.24
N PRO A 458 5.43 -8.77 -10.81
CA PRO A 458 6.52 -9.75 -10.72
C PRO A 458 7.85 -9.21 -11.24
N ILE A 459 7.80 -8.24 -12.18
CA ILE A 459 8.96 -7.69 -12.87
C ILE A 459 9.59 -6.53 -12.10
N VAL A 460 8.78 -5.66 -11.49
CA VAL A 460 9.25 -4.42 -10.87
C VAL A 460 8.29 -3.94 -9.80
N HIS A 461 8.85 -3.38 -8.72
CA HIS A 461 8.13 -2.58 -7.75
C HIS A 461 8.52 -1.12 -7.87
N ILE A 462 7.53 -0.24 -7.84
CA ILE A 462 7.74 1.20 -7.78
C ILE A 462 7.31 1.69 -6.40
N THR A 463 8.23 2.39 -5.75
CA THR A 463 7.97 3.10 -4.50
C THR A 463 8.27 4.57 -4.74
N ASP A 464 7.32 5.42 -4.39
CA ASP A 464 7.48 6.87 -4.37
C ASP A 464 7.63 7.33 -2.91
N ALA A 465 8.59 8.22 -2.66
CA ALA A 465 8.74 8.92 -1.41
C ALA A 465 8.69 10.43 -1.66
N PHE A 466 7.67 11.08 -1.08
CA PHE A 466 7.52 12.52 -1.08
C PHE A 466 8.08 13.08 0.22
N ILE A 467 9.07 13.95 0.08
CA ILE A 467 9.79 14.60 1.18
C ILE A 467 9.43 16.08 1.11
N ASP A 468 8.20 16.38 1.49
CA ASP A 468 7.62 17.72 1.49
C ASP A 468 7.00 18.08 2.84
N GLN A 469 6.94 17.13 3.77
CA GLN A 469 6.44 17.31 5.14
C GLN A 469 7.58 17.26 6.17
N ARG A 470 7.37 17.94 7.28
CA ARG A 470 8.16 17.86 8.52
C ARG A 470 7.23 17.69 9.70
N TYR A 471 7.68 16.97 10.73
CA TYR A 471 6.97 16.94 11.99
C TYR A 471 6.97 18.32 12.64
N TRP A 472 5.83 18.76 13.20
CA TRP A 472 5.68 20.14 13.68
C TRP A 472 6.53 20.44 14.92
N ARG A 473 6.63 19.52 15.88
CA ARG A 473 7.35 19.70 17.17
C ARG A 473 8.01 18.43 17.70
N ALA A 474 8.17 17.41 16.87
CA ALA A 474 8.71 16.13 17.32
C ALA A 474 10.25 16.09 17.27
N LEU A 475 10.84 15.45 18.27
CA LEU A 475 12.19 14.90 18.23
C LEU A 475 12.18 13.57 17.47
N TRP A 476 13.35 13.12 16.99
CA TRP A 476 13.46 11.87 16.26
C TRP A 476 12.96 10.68 17.07
N GLU A 477 13.28 10.62 18.36
CA GLU A 477 12.90 9.54 19.27
C GLU A 477 11.37 9.46 19.53
N GLU A 478 10.65 10.55 19.24
CA GLU A 478 9.19 10.66 19.39
C GLU A 478 8.44 10.16 18.14
N VAL A 479 9.10 10.06 16.98
CA VAL A 479 8.50 9.68 15.69
C VAL A 479 9.13 8.45 15.05
N ALA A 480 10.37 8.11 15.40
CA ALA A 480 11.11 7.03 14.78
C ALA A 480 10.75 5.66 15.37
N PHE A 481 10.79 4.65 14.50
CA PHE A 481 10.59 3.23 14.81
C PHE A 481 9.14 2.86 15.17
N ASP A 482 8.98 1.61 15.63
CA ASP A 482 7.70 0.95 15.88
C ASP A 482 6.94 1.51 17.09
N ALA A 483 5.62 1.32 17.09
CA ALA A 483 4.68 1.70 18.14
C ALA A 483 4.74 3.17 18.63
N LYS A 484 5.01 4.14 17.73
CA LYS A 484 5.02 5.58 18.09
C LYS A 484 3.66 6.22 17.83
N PRO A 485 3.21 7.18 18.66
CA PRO A 485 1.94 7.88 18.46
C PRO A 485 1.90 8.65 17.13
N SER A 486 0.70 8.95 16.65
CA SER A 486 0.48 9.86 15.52
C SER A 486 0.97 11.26 15.87
N GLN A 487 1.62 11.92 14.91
CA GLN A 487 2.29 13.21 15.14
C GLN A 487 1.91 14.16 14.00
N GLY A 488 1.51 15.38 14.34
CA GLY A 488 1.17 16.41 13.37
C GLY A 488 2.36 16.82 12.50
N THR A 489 2.08 17.14 11.24
CA THR A 489 3.08 17.61 10.27
C THR A 489 2.75 18.98 9.72
N SER A 490 3.74 19.60 9.10
CA SER A 490 3.59 20.79 8.26
C SER A 490 4.48 20.65 7.04
N ARG A 491 4.19 21.42 6.00
CA ARG A 491 5.07 21.44 4.83
C ARG A 491 6.46 21.96 5.17
N SER A 492 7.49 21.41 4.51
CA SER A 492 8.85 21.95 4.57
C SER A 492 8.87 23.38 4.02
N ARG A 493 9.69 24.22 4.65
CA ARG A 493 9.96 25.61 4.25
C ARG A 493 11.00 25.69 3.13
N VAL A 494 11.88 24.69 3.04
CA VAL A 494 13.11 24.77 2.23
C VAL A 494 12.91 24.19 0.84
N TYR A 495 12.34 23.00 0.74
CA TYR A 495 12.21 22.28 -0.52
C TYR A 495 11.00 21.34 -0.52
N GLU A 496 10.68 20.84 -1.70
CA GLU A 496 9.95 19.59 -1.89
C GLU A 496 10.85 18.64 -2.68
N ALA A 497 10.82 17.37 -2.32
CA ALA A 497 11.53 16.35 -3.08
C ALA A 497 10.67 15.12 -3.31
N HIS A 498 10.89 14.50 -4.46
CA HIS A 498 10.26 13.25 -4.86
C HIS A 498 11.35 12.26 -5.24
N VAL A 499 11.33 11.11 -4.59
CA VAL A 499 12.27 10.02 -4.83
C VAL A 499 11.47 8.84 -5.32
N ARG A 500 11.82 8.33 -6.49
CA ARG A 500 11.22 7.12 -7.05
C ARG A 500 12.24 6.00 -7.12
N TYR A 501 11.85 4.84 -6.61
CA TYR A 501 12.63 3.60 -6.67
C TYR A 501 11.98 2.66 -7.68
N TYR A 502 12.74 2.15 -8.65
CA TYR A 502 12.36 1.01 -9.49
C TYR A 502 13.18 -0.19 -9.04
N ASP A 503 12.56 -1.11 -8.31
CA ASP A 503 13.21 -2.32 -7.79
C ASP A 503 12.94 -3.50 -8.75
N PHE A 504 13.96 -3.85 -9.54
CA PHE A 504 14.00 -5.05 -10.38
C PHE A 504 14.71 -6.23 -9.68
N GLY A 505 15.10 -6.11 -8.42
CA GLY A 505 15.83 -7.14 -7.67
C GLY A 505 14.93 -8.15 -6.92
N ILE A 506 13.71 -8.40 -7.40
CA ILE A 506 12.73 -9.24 -6.70
C ILE A 506 13.04 -10.73 -6.94
N SER A 507 13.26 -11.49 -5.86
CA SER A 507 13.28 -12.96 -5.84
C SER A 507 12.12 -13.46 -4.96
N GLU A 508 11.62 -14.66 -5.26
CA GLU A 508 10.47 -15.25 -4.56
C GLU A 508 10.78 -15.67 -3.10
N GLU A 509 12.06 -15.79 -2.73
CA GLU A 509 12.48 -16.47 -1.49
C GLU A 509 12.82 -15.56 -0.29
N TYR A 510 12.85 -14.23 -0.45
CA TYR A 510 13.49 -13.32 0.53
C TYR A 510 12.87 -13.27 1.95
N ARG A 511 13.32 -14.13 2.87
CA ARG A 511 13.16 -13.91 4.32
C ARG A 511 14.26 -13.04 4.94
N GLU A 512 15.30 -12.66 4.18
CA GLU A 512 16.46 -11.93 4.68
C GLU A 512 16.74 -10.64 3.89
N LYS A 513 17.30 -9.62 4.57
CA LYS A 513 17.81 -8.39 3.94
C LYS A 513 18.93 -8.75 2.96
N ASP A 514 18.62 -8.84 1.68
CA ASP A 514 19.64 -8.97 0.65
C ASP A 514 20.26 -7.60 0.34
N LEU A 515 21.40 -7.30 0.97
CA LEU A 515 22.20 -6.10 0.71
C LEU A 515 22.88 -6.13 -0.67
N LYS A 516 22.70 -7.20 -1.46
CA LYS A 516 23.26 -7.39 -2.80
C LYS A 516 22.23 -7.24 -3.91
N ARG A 517 21.06 -6.64 -3.64
CA ARG A 517 20.01 -6.42 -4.66
C ARG A 517 20.56 -5.61 -5.83
N LEU A 518 20.88 -6.32 -6.90
CA LEU A 518 21.25 -5.73 -8.18
C LEU A 518 20.04 -4.95 -8.74
N MET A 519 20.32 -3.86 -9.45
CA MET A 519 19.36 -3.21 -10.34
C MET A 519 18.19 -2.46 -9.68
N MET A 520 18.46 -1.74 -8.58
CA MET A 520 17.54 -0.71 -8.09
C MET A 520 17.87 0.67 -8.68
N ILE A 521 17.05 1.12 -9.61
CA ILE A 521 17.19 2.45 -10.21
C ILE A 521 16.48 3.46 -9.33
N LYS A 522 17.17 4.56 -9.01
CA LYS A 522 16.67 5.64 -8.16
C LYS A 522 16.57 6.91 -8.98
N GLU A 523 15.42 7.57 -8.92
CA GLU A 523 15.20 8.90 -9.46
C GLU A 523 14.97 9.87 -8.31
N VAL A 524 15.66 11.01 -8.34
CA VAL A 524 15.54 12.06 -7.34
C VAL A 524 15.20 13.36 -8.03
N ARG A 525 14.10 13.98 -7.62
CA ARG A 525 13.69 15.34 -8.00
C ARG A 525 13.67 16.21 -6.76
N ILE A 526 14.29 17.39 -6.83
CA ILE A 526 14.32 18.37 -5.73
C ILE A 526 13.92 19.71 -6.30
N ARG A 527 13.00 20.42 -5.64
CA ARG A 527 12.57 21.77 -6.00
C ARG A 527 12.64 22.71 -4.80
N LEU A 528 13.25 23.88 -4.96
CA LEU A 528 13.32 24.87 -3.89
C LEU A 528 11.97 25.56 -3.63
N ARG A 529 11.68 25.80 -2.36
CA ARG A 529 10.49 26.55 -1.88
C ARG A 529 10.83 27.93 -1.32
N MET A 530 12.11 28.19 -1.11
CA MET A 530 12.62 29.51 -0.72
C MET A 530 13.93 29.81 -1.46
N PRO A 531 14.35 31.08 -1.55
CA PRO A 531 15.65 31.41 -2.11
C PRO A 531 16.80 30.91 -1.23
N ILE A 532 17.83 30.30 -1.83
CA ILE A 532 18.95 29.69 -1.10
C ILE A 532 20.28 30.01 -1.78
N VAL A 533 21.29 30.38 -1.00
CA VAL A 533 22.68 30.51 -1.47
C VAL A 533 23.40 29.17 -1.26
N PRO A 534 23.86 28.47 -2.32
CA PRO A 534 24.69 27.29 -2.18
C PRO A 534 25.98 27.63 -1.42
N VAL A 535 26.37 26.79 -0.46
CA VAL A 535 27.54 27.02 0.40
C VAL A 535 28.72 26.09 0.11
N ASP A 536 28.57 25.17 -0.84
CA ASP A 536 29.59 24.17 -1.21
C ASP A 536 29.54 23.85 -2.71
N ASN A 537 30.52 23.09 -3.19
CA ASN A 537 30.71 22.68 -4.58
C ASN A 537 29.77 21.56 -5.03
N VAL A 538 29.03 20.95 -4.08
CA VAL A 538 28.01 19.93 -4.32
C VAL A 538 26.70 20.42 -3.68
N PHE A 539 25.69 20.69 -4.49
CA PHE A 539 24.42 21.25 -4.03
C PHE A 539 23.27 21.06 -5.03
N PRO A 540 22.07 20.63 -4.58
CA PRO A 540 21.79 19.97 -3.31
C PRO A 540 22.44 18.58 -3.25
N ILE A 541 22.68 18.08 -2.03
CA ILE A 541 23.13 16.70 -1.81
C ILE A 541 21.89 15.81 -1.70
N PHE A 542 21.93 14.62 -2.31
CA PHE A 542 20.82 13.65 -2.26
C PHE A 542 21.23 12.26 -1.78
N THR A 543 22.53 11.93 -1.77
CA THR A 543 23.04 10.68 -1.23
C THR A 543 24.53 10.80 -0.92
N ARG A 544 25.14 9.71 -0.45
CA ARG A 544 26.56 9.62 -0.10
C ARG A 544 27.19 8.31 -0.58
N VAL A 545 28.49 8.36 -0.86
CA VAL A 545 29.42 7.24 -1.07
C VAL A 545 30.51 7.29 0.00
N SER A 546 31.52 6.40 -0.03
CA SER A 546 32.60 6.49 0.96
C SER A 546 33.49 7.72 0.77
N GLN A 547 34.11 8.18 1.85
CA GLN A 547 35.09 9.26 1.78
C GLN A 547 36.28 8.88 0.91
N LYS A 548 36.78 9.86 0.16
CA LYS A 548 37.81 9.71 -0.86
C LYS A 548 37.49 8.57 -1.83
N PRO A 549 36.34 8.68 -2.53
CA PRO A 549 35.82 7.59 -3.36
C PRO A 549 36.77 7.28 -4.52
N VAL A 550 36.82 6.00 -4.91
CA VAL A 550 37.40 5.61 -6.19
C VAL A 550 36.39 5.93 -7.27
N TYR A 551 36.81 6.57 -8.35
CA TYR A 551 35.94 6.90 -9.47
C TYR A 551 36.49 6.34 -10.78
N GLY A 552 35.61 6.18 -11.76
CA GLY A 552 36.01 5.90 -13.13
C GLY A 552 34.91 6.16 -14.14
N TYR A 553 35.31 6.44 -15.38
CA TYR A 553 34.40 6.64 -16.51
C TYR A 553 35.15 6.50 -17.84
N PHE A 554 34.39 6.26 -18.91
CA PHE A 554 34.90 6.33 -20.27
C PHE A 554 34.78 7.77 -20.78
N ASP A 555 35.91 8.40 -21.10
CA ASP A 555 35.94 9.73 -21.71
C ASP A 555 35.77 9.60 -23.23
N SER A 556 34.61 10.03 -23.73
CA SER A 556 34.30 10.00 -25.16
C SER A 556 35.17 10.93 -26.00
N GLU A 557 35.73 12.01 -25.43
CA GLU A 557 36.56 12.95 -26.17
C GLU A 557 37.97 12.38 -26.40
N SER A 558 38.58 11.81 -25.36
CA SER A 558 39.90 11.18 -25.47
C SER A 558 39.86 9.72 -25.94
N GLY A 559 38.69 9.08 -25.88
CA GLY A 559 38.50 7.65 -26.19
C GLY A 559 39.18 6.72 -25.17
N ARG A 560 39.46 7.21 -23.96
CA ARG A 560 40.20 6.48 -22.93
C ARG A 560 39.38 6.34 -21.66
N GLU A 561 39.73 5.32 -20.87
CA GLU A 561 39.24 5.21 -19.51
C GLU A 561 40.01 6.14 -18.59
N VAL A 562 39.26 6.82 -17.73
CA VAL A 562 39.78 7.59 -16.62
C VAL A 562 39.40 6.83 -15.36
N GLU A 563 40.39 6.45 -14.56
CA GLU A 563 40.18 5.92 -13.22
C GLU A 563 41.06 6.70 -12.24
N GLY A 564 40.57 6.90 -11.02
CA GLY A 564 41.32 7.60 -10.00
C GLY A 564 40.70 7.50 -8.62
N ARG A 565 41.38 8.14 -7.66
CA ARG A 565 40.87 8.34 -6.30
C ARG A 565 40.65 9.83 -6.09
N LEU A 566 39.49 10.21 -5.57
CA LEU A 566 39.15 11.60 -5.31
C LEU A 566 39.64 12.02 -3.91
N ASP A 567 40.93 12.35 -3.79
CA ASP A 567 41.53 12.72 -2.50
C ASP A 567 41.15 14.13 -2.03
N GLU A 568 40.92 15.05 -2.98
CA GLU A 568 40.48 16.42 -2.76
C GLU A 568 39.56 16.90 -3.90
N GLY A 569 38.83 17.99 -3.70
CA GLY A 569 37.97 18.59 -4.72
C GLY A 569 36.70 17.78 -5.02
N PHE A 570 36.29 17.81 -6.29
CA PHE A 570 35.07 17.16 -6.79
C PHE A 570 35.27 16.63 -8.21
N ILE A 571 34.37 15.74 -8.63
CA ILE A 571 34.27 15.24 -10.00
C ILE A 571 32.82 15.24 -10.48
N ASP A 572 32.60 15.64 -11.73
CA ASP A 572 31.32 15.49 -12.43
C ASP A 572 31.32 14.13 -13.15
N LEU A 573 30.38 13.26 -12.77
CA LEU A 573 30.26 11.94 -13.39
C LEU A 573 29.45 12.06 -14.70
N PRO A 574 30.00 11.62 -15.85
CA PRO A 574 29.20 11.45 -17.05
C PRO A 574 28.23 10.26 -16.87
N VAL A 575 27.25 10.13 -17.76
CA VAL A 575 26.37 8.95 -17.77
C VAL A 575 27.20 7.69 -17.95
N GLY A 576 27.04 6.73 -17.03
CA GLY A 576 27.83 5.51 -16.97
C GLY A 576 29.08 5.60 -16.08
N GLY A 577 29.51 6.81 -15.73
CA GLY A 577 30.58 7.01 -14.77
C GLY A 577 30.18 6.57 -13.36
N TYR A 578 31.15 6.10 -12.59
CA TYR A 578 30.95 5.61 -11.23
C TYR A 578 31.82 6.35 -10.21
N ALA A 579 31.34 6.36 -8.97
CA ALA A 579 32.10 6.67 -7.78
C ALA A 579 31.74 5.65 -6.70
N ASP A 580 32.70 4.83 -6.32
CA ASP A 580 32.51 3.68 -5.43
C ASP A 580 31.35 2.79 -5.90
N ASP A 581 30.31 2.62 -5.08
CA ASP A 581 29.13 1.81 -5.34
C ASP A 581 28.11 2.53 -6.23
N LEU A 582 28.25 3.83 -6.52
CA LEU A 582 27.27 4.61 -7.26
C LEU A 582 27.64 4.73 -8.75
N ILE A 583 26.67 4.51 -9.64
CA ILE A 583 26.78 4.77 -11.08
C ILE A 583 25.75 5.80 -11.51
N ALA A 584 26.20 6.82 -12.23
CA ALA A 584 25.35 7.85 -12.81
C ALA A 584 24.58 7.34 -14.03
N LEU A 585 23.25 7.48 -14.02
CA LEU A 585 22.37 7.14 -15.16
C LEU A 585 21.72 8.39 -15.80
N SER A 586 22.00 9.57 -15.25
CA SER A 586 21.66 10.87 -15.81
C SER A 586 22.88 11.80 -15.75
N PRO A 587 22.95 12.85 -16.60
CA PRO A 587 23.99 13.86 -16.48
C PRO A 587 23.81 14.69 -15.20
N GLY A 588 24.86 15.46 -14.86
CA GLY A 588 24.80 16.50 -13.82
C GLY A 588 25.07 16.01 -12.39
N ILE A 589 25.40 14.72 -12.21
CA ILE A 589 25.76 14.16 -10.90
C ILE A 589 27.22 14.53 -10.59
N ARG A 590 27.42 15.13 -9.40
CA ARG A 590 28.73 15.50 -8.88
C ARG A 590 29.02 14.80 -7.56
N VAL A 591 30.27 14.39 -7.38
CA VAL A 591 30.78 13.77 -6.15
C VAL A 591 31.98 14.55 -5.62
N ASN A 592 32.05 14.81 -4.32
CA ASN A 592 33.23 15.42 -3.68
C ASN A 592 34.08 14.40 -2.90
N ALA A 593 35.28 14.81 -2.49
CA ALA A 593 36.19 13.97 -1.70
C ALA A 593 35.63 13.56 -0.32
N ALA A 594 34.62 14.28 0.21
CA ALA A 594 33.91 13.90 1.43
C ALA A 594 32.89 12.76 1.20
N GLY A 595 32.71 12.31 -0.04
CA GLY A 595 31.77 11.28 -0.44
C GLY A 595 30.33 11.80 -0.61
N GLU A 596 30.12 13.11 -0.68
CA GLU A 596 28.79 13.69 -0.88
C GLU A 596 28.43 13.68 -2.36
N VAL A 597 27.20 13.27 -2.66
CA VAL A 597 26.70 13.13 -4.02
C VAL A 597 25.52 14.06 -4.21
N GLY A 598 25.60 14.89 -5.23
CA GLY A 598 24.63 15.94 -5.51
C GLY A 598 24.77 16.48 -6.92
N PHE A 599 24.54 17.78 -7.07
CA PHE A 599 24.67 18.49 -8.33
C PHE A 599 25.77 19.55 -8.25
N ALA A 600 26.25 20.00 -9.40
CA ALA A 600 27.02 21.22 -9.45
C ALA A 600 26.12 22.41 -9.06
N PRO A 601 26.56 23.34 -8.19
CA PRO A 601 25.85 24.58 -7.99
C PRO A 601 25.75 25.30 -9.36
N PRO A 602 24.58 25.85 -9.72
CA PRO A 602 24.43 26.59 -10.98
C PRO A 602 25.51 27.67 -11.10
N LYS A 603 26.05 27.88 -12.31
CA LYS A 603 27.13 28.87 -12.59
C LYS A 603 26.70 30.34 -12.37
N TRP A 604 25.59 30.59 -11.67
CA TRP A 604 25.04 31.93 -11.48
C TRP A 604 25.64 32.68 -10.28
N SER A 605 25.70 34.00 -10.43
CA SER A 605 26.60 34.97 -9.82
C SER A 605 25.98 35.74 -8.64
N ASN A 606 26.71 35.88 -7.53
CA ASN A 606 26.48 36.87 -6.44
C ASN A 606 25.07 36.95 -5.81
N GLY A 607 24.28 35.86 -5.77
CA GLY A 607 22.94 35.90 -5.15
C GLY A 607 22.30 34.53 -4.87
N PRO A 608 21.16 34.50 -4.15
CA PRO A 608 20.42 33.28 -3.86
C PRO A 608 19.77 32.70 -5.13
N LEU A 609 19.75 31.38 -5.24
CA LEU A 609 18.96 30.65 -6.23
C LEU A 609 17.46 30.93 -6.02
N PRO A 610 16.67 31.13 -7.09
CA PRO A 610 15.25 31.44 -6.96
C PRO A 610 14.41 30.25 -6.50
N VAL A 611 13.24 30.57 -5.93
CA VAL A 611 12.17 29.59 -5.68
C VAL A 611 11.82 28.87 -6.98
N GLY A 612 11.59 27.56 -6.91
CA GLY A 612 11.29 26.74 -8.08
C GLY A 612 12.51 26.29 -8.88
N THR A 613 13.75 26.58 -8.44
CA THR A 613 14.94 25.90 -8.98
C THR A 613 14.81 24.40 -8.76
N GLU A 614 15.02 23.61 -9.82
CA GLU A 614 14.81 22.17 -9.84
C GLU A 614 16.07 21.40 -10.25
N TRP A 615 16.24 20.21 -9.66
CA TRP A 615 17.27 19.24 -10.03
C TRP A 615 16.67 17.86 -10.23
N PHE A 616 17.28 17.08 -11.11
CA PHE A 616 16.91 15.69 -11.40
C PHE A 616 18.17 14.82 -11.50
N ALA A 617 18.22 13.73 -10.74
CA ALA A 617 19.25 12.71 -10.85
C ALA A 617 18.60 11.32 -11.05
N ARG A 618 19.23 10.49 -11.86
CA ARG A 618 18.97 9.05 -11.96
C ARG A 618 20.28 8.31 -11.72
N TYR A 619 20.26 7.32 -10.83
CA TYR A 619 21.45 6.52 -10.51
C TYR A 619 21.08 5.10 -10.08
N VAL A 620 22.08 4.22 -10.04
CA VAL A 620 22.00 2.89 -9.42
C VAL A 620 23.15 2.73 -8.44
N LYS A 621 22.93 1.98 -7.35
CA LYS A 621 24.00 1.55 -6.46
C LYS A 621 24.23 0.05 -6.63
N ILE A 622 25.50 -0.34 -6.78
CA ILE A 622 25.94 -1.70 -7.05
C ILE A 622 27.01 -2.07 -6.00
N PRO A 623 26.96 -3.28 -5.43
CA PRO A 623 28.00 -3.74 -4.51
C PRO A 623 29.40 -3.62 -5.14
N LYS A 624 30.36 -3.05 -4.40
CA LYS A 624 31.70 -2.73 -4.91
C LYS A 624 32.41 -3.94 -5.49
N GLU A 625 32.19 -5.12 -4.89
CA GLU A 625 32.77 -6.39 -5.31
C GLU A 625 32.26 -6.89 -6.67
N GLN A 626 31.10 -6.41 -7.14
CA GLN A 626 30.51 -6.78 -8.44
C GLN A 626 30.67 -5.68 -9.49
N LEU A 627 31.04 -4.46 -9.07
CA LEU A 627 31.08 -3.27 -9.93
C LEU A 627 31.87 -3.50 -11.22
N LYS A 628 33.10 -4.01 -11.11
CA LYS A 628 34.00 -4.19 -12.27
C LYS A 628 33.44 -5.17 -13.31
N GLU A 629 32.85 -6.26 -12.84
CA GLU A 629 32.21 -7.25 -13.72
C GLU A 629 31.01 -6.63 -14.45
N LEU A 630 30.16 -5.92 -13.72
CA LEU A 630 28.95 -5.30 -14.27
C LEU A 630 29.24 -4.14 -15.22
N LEU A 631 30.31 -3.37 -14.95
CA LEU A 631 30.82 -2.35 -15.87
C LEU A 631 31.21 -2.98 -17.22
N GLY A 632 31.87 -4.14 -17.20
CA GLY A 632 32.24 -4.89 -18.41
C GLY A 632 31.03 -5.27 -19.27
N TYR A 633 29.95 -5.76 -18.65
CA TYR A 633 28.70 -6.06 -19.38
C TYR A 633 28.09 -4.83 -20.05
N MET A 634 28.30 -3.63 -19.49
CA MET A 634 27.80 -2.38 -20.08
C MET A 634 28.78 -1.75 -21.08
N GLY A 635 29.93 -2.37 -21.33
CA GLY A 635 30.95 -1.89 -22.27
C GLY A 635 31.82 -0.77 -21.72
N PHE A 636 31.88 -0.61 -20.40
CA PHE A 636 32.91 0.20 -19.76
C PHE A 636 34.19 -0.64 -19.68
N GLY A 637 35.28 -0.12 -20.23
CA GLY A 637 36.61 -0.76 -20.24
C GLY A 637 36.79 -1.99 -21.10
N SER A 638 35.75 -2.38 -21.84
CA SER A 638 35.79 -3.52 -22.73
C SER A 638 34.74 -3.38 -23.84
N LYS A 639 34.91 -4.14 -24.93
CA LYS A 639 33.85 -4.27 -25.94
C LYS A 639 32.63 -4.90 -25.26
N LYS A 640 31.44 -4.30 -25.46
CA LYS A 640 30.18 -4.88 -24.99
C LYS A 640 30.09 -6.37 -25.39
N PRO A 641 29.80 -7.28 -24.46
CA PRO A 641 29.77 -8.73 -24.74
C PRO A 641 28.47 -9.19 -25.41
N TYR A 642 27.62 -8.25 -25.85
CA TYR A 642 26.39 -8.52 -26.58
C TYR A 642 26.19 -7.51 -27.71
N GLU A 643 25.39 -7.89 -28.69
CA GLU A 643 24.93 -7.02 -29.78
C GLU A 643 23.41 -7.10 -29.86
N LEU A 644 22.77 -5.95 -29.68
CA LEU A 644 21.32 -5.79 -29.74
C LEU A 644 20.96 -5.00 -31.01
N LYS A 645 20.22 -5.63 -31.91
CA LYS A 645 19.70 -4.98 -33.13
C LYS A 645 18.22 -4.72 -33.00
N ILE A 646 17.80 -3.47 -33.17
CA ILE A 646 16.39 -3.10 -33.21
C ILE A 646 15.93 -3.00 -34.67
N HIS A 647 14.89 -3.76 -35.01
CA HIS A 647 14.29 -3.79 -36.35
C HIS A 647 13.07 -2.87 -36.47
N ARG A 648 12.31 -2.71 -35.37
CA ARG A 648 11.17 -1.77 -35.28
C ARG A 648 11.15 -1.10 -33.91
N GLY A 649 10.82 0.19 -33.87
CA GLY A 649 11.00 1.04 -32.70
C GLY A 649 12.43 1.56 -32.61
N LYS A 650 12.79 2.16 -31.47
CA LYS A 650 14.09 2.81 -31.29
C LYS A 650 14.68 2.53 -29.91
N LEU A 651 15.96 2.16 -29.87
CA LEU A 651 16.76 2.17 -28.64
C LEU A 651 17.38 3.55 -28.47
N ARG A 652 16.95 4.30 -27.45
CA ARG A 652 17.52 5.63 -27.12
C ARG A 652 18.88 5.51 -26.45
N SER A 653 18.96 4.64 -25.44
CA SER A 653 20.17 4.41 -24.67
C SER A 653 20.10 3.07 -23.95
N ILE A 654 21.28 2.55 -23.60
CA ILE A 654 21.41 1.37 -22.75
C ILE A 654 22.57 1.56 -21.79
N ALA A 655 22.23 1.68 -20.50
CA ALA A 655 23.18 1.78 -19.39
C ALA A 655 22.49 1.20 -18.17
N TYR A 656 22.75 -0.07 -17.87
CA TYR A 656 22.09 -0.91 -16.85
C TYR A 656 20.59 -1.15 -17.09
N ALA A 657 19.87 -0.20 -17.68
CA ALA A 657 18.54 -0.34 -18.26
C ALA A 657 18.53 0.08 -19.74
N GLY A 658 17.67 -0.55 -20.53
CA GLY A 658 17.37 -0.13 -21.89
C GLY A 658 16.20 0.85 -21.92
N TYR A 659 16.38 2.01 -22.56
CA TYR A 659 15.33 2.99 -22.79
C TYR A 659 14.92 2.94 -24.25
N LEU A 660 13.68 2.54 -24.50
CA LEU A 660 13.17 2.27 -25.83
C LEU A 660 11.91 3.09 -26.12
N GLU A 661 11.72 3.40 -27.39
CA GLU A 661 10.49 3.97 -27.93
C GLU A 661 9.83 2.89 -28.79
N ALA A 662 8.60 2.55 -28.44
CA ALA A 662 7.78 1.66 -29.22
C ALA A 662 7.36 2.31 -30.54
N GLU A 663 7.29 1.50 -31.59
CA GLU A 663 6.61 1.85 -32.83
C GLU A 663 5.49 0.84 -33.04
N ARG A 664 4.26 1.35 -33.24
CA ARG A 664 3.04 0.53 -33.21
C ARG A 664 2.91 -0.28 -31.92
N PHE A 665 3.10 0.38 -30.77
CA PHE A 665 2.88 -0.19 -29.45
C PHE A 665 3.78 -1.39 -29.08
N GLY A 666 4.91 -1.58 -29.78
CA GLY A 666 5.97 -2.47 -29.33
C GLY A 666 7.32 -2.22 -29.98
N VAL A 667 8.33 -2.94 -29.51
CA VAL A 667 9.68 -2.97 -30.06
C VAL A 667 9.96 -4.38 -30.56
N PHE A 668 10.49 -4.49 -31.78
CA PHE A 668 10.94 -5.76 -32.33
C PHE A 668 12.44 -5.69 -32.59
N GLY A 669 13.16 -6.70 -32.11
CA GLY A 669 14.61 -6.74 -32.20
C GLY A 669 15.16 -8.16 -32.15
N GLU A 670 16.48 -8.25 -32.18
CA GLU A 670 17.24 -9.49 -32.15
C GLU A 670 18.48 -9.32 -31.28
N VAL A 671 18.74 -10.32 -30.43
CA VAL A 671 20.02 -10.46 -29.73
C VAL A 671 20.94 -11.29 -30.63
N ILE A 672 21.88 -10.62 -31.30
CA ILE A 672 22.80 -11.23 -32.29
C ILE A 672 23.95 -11.93 -31.59
N GLU A 673 24.62 -11.20 -30.69
CA GLU A 673 25.63 -11.73 -29.77
C GLU A 673 25.05 -11.72 -28.36
N ALA A 674 25.17 -12.83 -27.65
CA ALA A 674 24.65 -12.98 -26.29
C ALA A 674 25.78 -12.78 -25.28
N ALA A 675 25.50 -12.03 -24.23
CA ALA A 675 26.39 -11.88 -23.09
C ALA A 675 26.32 -13.15 -22.24
N LYS A 676 27.24 -14.09 -22.48
CA LYS A 676 27.38 -15.28 -21.65
C LYS A 676 27.61 -14.84 -20.21
N GLU A 677 26.93 -15.50 -19.27
CA GLU A 677 27.09 -15.29 -17.82
C GLU A 677 26.58 -13.94 -17.29
N MET A 678 25.85 -13.15 -18.08
CA MET A 678 25.22 -11.92 -17.58
C MET A 678 24.30 -12.26 -16.39
N PRO A 679 24.54 -11.69 -15.19
CA PRO A 679 23.90 -12.16 -13.96
C PRO A 679 22.44 -11.74 -13.81
N TYR A 680 21.93 -10.90 -14.71
CA TYR A 680 20.54 -10.45 -14.69
C TYR A 680 20.01 -10.12 -16.09
N PRO A 681 18.70 -10.29 -16.34
CA PRO A 681 18.06 -9.72 -17.52
C PRO A 681 17.98 -8.18 -17.40
N ILE A 682 18.26 -7.47 -18.48
CA ILE A 682 18.26 -6.00 -18.47
C ILE A 682 16.83 -5.46 -18.32
N PRO A 683 16.57 -4.56 -17.35
CA PRO A 683 15.34 -3.79 -17.30
C PRO A 683 15.11 -2.98 -18.57
N LEU A 684 13.89 -3.04 -19.12
CA LEU A 684 13.47 -2.22 -20.25
C LEU A 684 12.42 -1.22 -19.81
N PHE A 685 12.63 0.05 -20.17
CA PHE A 685 11.66 1.13 -20.09
C PHE A 685 11.20 1.43 -21.51
N ILE A 686 9.96 1.08 -21.85
CA ILE A 686 9.43 1.17 -23.21
C ILE A 686 8.34 2.24 -23.26
N GLU A 687 8.64 3.41 -23.82
CA GLU A 687 7.66 4.46 -24.07
C GLU A 687 6.71 4.07 -25.22
N GLY A 688 5.47 4.56 -25.19
CA GLY A 688 4.50 4.34 -26.29
C GLY A 688 3.75 3.02 -26.23
N ILE A 689 3.74 2.35 -25.07
CA ILE A 689 2.90 1.18 -24.81
C ILE A 689 1.56 1.63 -24.25
N ASN A 690 0.46 1.05 -24.74
CA ASN A 690 -0.87 1.36 -24.23
C ASN A 690 -1.14 0.55 -22.95
N TYR A 691 -1.49 1.25 -21.87
CA TYR A 691 -1.78 0.64 -20.56
C TYR A 691 -3.14 -0.07 -20.48
N ASN A 692 -4.03 0.16 -21.46
CA ASN A 692 -5.32 -0.52 -21.55
C ASN A 692 -5.21 -1.93 -22.15
N TRP A 693 -4.08 -2.30 -22.73
CA TRP A 693 -3.90 -3.58 -23.40
C TRP A 693 -2.82 -4.42 -22.72
N GLU A 694 -2.97 -5.73 -22.83
CA GLU A 694 -1.98 -6.67 -22.33
C GLU A 694 -0.64 -6.52 -23.06
N ALA A 695 0.46 -6.57 -22.30
CA ALA A 695 1.81 -6.42 -22.80
C ALA A 695 2.72 -7.55 -22.31
N ALA A 696 3.64 -7.99 -23.16
CA ALA A 696 4.56 -9.07 -22.86
C ALA A 696 5.85 -8.98 -23.67
N VAL A 697 6.89 -9.66 -23.19
CA VAL A 697 8.10 -9.98 -23.94
C VAL A 697 7.93 -11.38 -24.54
N TRP A 698 7.84 -11.45 -25.85
CA TRP A 698 7.88 -12.68 -26.62
C TRP A 698 9.31 -12.96 -27.09
N ARG A 699 9.68 -14.25 -27.18
CA ARG A 699 10.95 -14.73 -27.75
C ARG A 699 10.70 -15.79 -28.81
N GLU A 700 11.65 -15.94 -29.74
CA GLU A 700 11.62 -16.94 -30.81
C GLU A 700 11.56 -18.40 -30.31
N ASP A 701 11.92 -18.65 -29.05
CA ASP A 701 11.75 -19.94 -28.37
C ASP A 701 10.28 -20.24 -27.95
N GLY A 702 9.38 -19.29 -28.19
CA GLY A 702 7.95 -19.37 -27.87
C GLY A 702 7.58 -18.92 -26.46
N SER A 703 8.56 -18.49 -25.64
CA SER A 703 8.29 -17.92 -24.33
C SER A 703 7.59 -16.56 -24.45
N LEU A 704 6.69 -16.31 -23.48
CA LEU A 704 5.90 -15.09 -23.40
C LEU A 704 5.82 -14.68 -21.92
N GLU A 705 6.51 -13.60 -21.57
CA GLU A 705 6.57 -13.08 -20.20
C GLU A 705 5.79 -11.78 -20.11
N ASN A 706 4.64 -11.81 -19.42
CA ASN A 706 3.82 -10.63 -19.22
C ASN A 706 4.56 -9.59 -18.38
N PHE A 707 4.43 -8.33 -18.80
CA PHE A 707 4.79 -7.19 -17.99
C PHE A 707 3.62 -6.21 -17.97
N GLY A 708 3.70 -5.17 -17.15
CA GLY A 708 2.66 -4.15 -17.18
C GLY A 708 3.21 -2.77 -17.45
N VAL A 709 2.26 -1.87 -17.64
CA VAL A 709 2.47 -0.51 -18.11
C VAL A 709 2.08 0.44 -17.00
N PHE A 710 2.98 1.33 -16.64
CA PHE A 710 2.76 2.33 -15.60
C PHE A 710 3.18 3.69 -16.14
N GLU A 711 2.32 4.70 -15.97
CA GLU A 711 2.53 6.06 -16.50
C GLU A 711 2.91 6.10 -18.00
N GLY A 712 2.34 5.19 -18.80
CA GLY A 712 2.61 5.09 -20.25
C GLY A 712 3.94 4.42 -20.61
N ILE A 713 4.64 3.86 -19.63
CA ILE A 713 5.92 3.15 -19.81
C ILE A 713 5.72 1.66 -19.54
N GLY A 714 6.03 0.83 -20.53
CA GLY A 714 6.15 -0.62 -20.35
C GLY A 714 7.41 -0.96 -19.58
N LEU A 715 7.26 -1.68 -18.46
CA LEU A 715 8.37 -2.03 -17.57
C LEU A 715 8.66 -3.53 -17.66
N ALA A 716 9.61 -3.88 -18.53
CA ALA A 716 9.90 -5.26 -18.89
C ALA A 716 11.32 -5.69 -18.51
N ARG A 717 11.67 -6.93 -18.82
CA ARG A 717 13.03 -7.47 -18.70
C ARG A 717 13.43 -8.20 -19.98
N LEU A 718 14.70 -8.07 -20.36
CA LEU A 718 15.26 -8.75 -21.52
C LEU A 718 16.52 -9.52 -21.11
N ASP A 719 16.40 -10.84 -21.07
CA ASP A 719 17.53 -11.76 -20.95
C ASP A 719 18.46 -11.69 -22.17
N LEU A 720 19.64 -11.09 -22.00
CA LEU A 720 20.67 -10.98 -23.04
C LEU A 720 21.60 -12.20 -23.11
N THR A 721 21.44 -13.18 -22.23
CA THR A 721 22.18 -14.45 -22.31
C THR A 721 21.62 -15.36 -23.42
N LYS A 722 20.41 -15.07 -23.89
CA LYS A 722 19.70 -15.80 -24.94
C LYS A 722 19.73 -15.03 -26.26
N LYS A 723 20.29 -15.66 -27.29
CA LYS A 723 20.24 -15.19 -28.67
C LYS A 723 18.83 -15.34 -29.27
N GLY A 724 18.58 -14.61 -30.36
CA GLY A 724 17.38 -14.75 -31.17
C GLY A 724 16.45 -13.55 -31.10
N LYS A 725 15.34 -13.64 -31.83
CA LYS A 725 14.37 -12.55 -31.96
C LYS A 725 13.54 -12.37 -30.70
N PHE A 726 13.11 -11.13 -30.48
CA PHE A 726 12.16 -10.79 -29.43
C PHE A 726 11.19 -9.70 -29.90
N TYR A 727 9.99 -9.71 -29.31
CA TYR A 727 9.04 -8.62 -29.36
C TYR A 727 8.70 -8.19 -27.93
N ALA A 728 8.77 -6.91 -27.62
CA ALA A 728 8.40 -6.37 -26.32
C ALA A 728 7.38 -5.24 -26.50
N GLY A 729 6.12 -5.47 -26.10
CA GLY A 729 5.05 -4.48 -26.26
C GLY A 729 3.66 -5.07 -26.06
N ASN A 730 2.63 -4.35 -26.50
CA ASN A 730 1.26 -4.84 -26.47
C ASN A 730 1.11 -6.06 -27.40
N VAL A 731 0.53 -7.15 -26.90
CA VAL A 731 0.36 -8.40 -27.66
C VAL A 731 -0.95 -8.47 -28.44
N ILE A 732 -1.87 -7.57 -28.13
CA ILE A 732 -3.12 -7.32 -28.83
C ILE A 732 -3.31 -5.81 -28.89
N ILE A 733 -3.61 -5.29 -30.08
CA ILE A 733 -3.60 -3.85 -30.39
C ILE A 733 -4.94 -3.49 -31.02
N ALA A 734 -5.43 -2.28 -30.77
CA ALA A 734 -6.59 -1.72 -31.44
C ALA A 734 -6.31 -0.31 -31.97
N ASP A 735 -6.98 0.08 -33.07
CA ASP A 735 -6.89 1.47 -33.56
C ASP A 735 -7.50 2.48 -32.57
N ASN A 736 -8.44 2.05 -31.71
CA ASN A 736 -8.98 2.86 -30.62
C ASN A 736 -8.27 2.54 -29.28
N PRO A 737 -7.48 3.47 -28.71
CA PRO A 737 -6.69 3.25 -27.50
C PRO A 737 -7.50 3.20 -26.21
N GLU A 738 -8.78 3.61 -26.22
CA GLU A 738 -9.65 3.61 -25.03
C GLU A 738 -10.20 2.22 -24.69
N LEU A 739 -10.15 1.29 -25.64
CA LEU A 739 -10.62 -0.07 -25.42
C LEU A 739 -9.66 -0.82 -24.50
N ARG A 740 -10.19 -1.51 -23.49
CA ARG A 740 -9.40 -2.35 -22.58
C ARG A 740 -9.42 -3.79 -23.06
N LEU A 741 -8.24 -4.35 -23.33
CA LEU A 741 -8.07 -5.67 -23.95
C LEU A 741 -7.33 -6.62 -23.01
N SER A 742 -7.81 -7.85 -22.90
CA SER A 742 -7.17 -8.88 -22.06
C SER A 742 -7.30 -10.25 -22.70
N VAL A 743 -6.17 -10.93 -22.88
CA VAL A 743 -6.10 -12.21 -23.55
C VAL A 743 -6.45 -13.31 -22.54
N LEU A 744 -7.51 -14.06 -22.85
CA LEU A 744 -7.97 -15.19 -22.02
C LEU A 744 -7.23 -16.48 -22.40
N HIS A 745 -6.92 -16.63 -23.69
CA HIS A 745 -6.20 -17.77 -24.25
C HIS A 745 -5.58 -17.39 -25.60
N TRP A 746 -4.33 -17.78 -25.86
CA TRP A 746 -3.68 -17.54 -27.15
C TRP A 746 -2.65 -18.62 -27.47
N ASP A 747 -2.93 -19.37 -28.53
CA ASP A 747 -2.04 -20.42 -29.05
C ASP A 747 -1.91 -20.27 -30.58
N ARG A 748 -1.39 -21.29 -31.26
CA ARG A 748 -1.21 -21.28 -32.72
C ARG A 748 -2.52 -21.32 -33.49
N ASP A 749 -3.59 -21.87 -32.93
CA ASP A 749 -4.81 -22.23 -33.64
C ASP A 749 -5.99 -21.31 -33.29
N ARG A 750 -5.90 -20.61 -32.16
CA ARG A 750 -6.94 -19.68 -31.72
C ARG A 750 -6.43 -18.56 -30.82
N ILE A 751 -7.24 -17.50 -30.77
CA ILE A 751 -7.17 -16.44 -29.76
C ILE A 751 -8.56 -16.22 -29.16
N PHE A 752 -8.61 -16.13 -27.83
CA PHE A 752 -9.80 -15.77 -27.06
C PHE A 752 -9.45 -14.59 -26.16
N PHE A 753 -10.20 -13.49 -26.27
CA PHE A 753 -9.93 -12.28 -25.48
C PHE A 753 -11.21 -11.58 -25.03
N GLU A 754 -11.07 -10.79 -23.97
CA GLU A 754 -12.09 -9.87 -23.46
C GLU A 754 -11.77 -8.46 -23.93
N ALA A 755 -12.80 -7.75 -24.40
CA ALA A 755 -12.74 -6.34 -24.75
C ALA A 755 -13.77 -5.56 -23.92
N ASN A 756 -13.30 -4.66 -23.06
CA ASN A 756 -14.14 -3.75 -22.28
C ASN A 756 -14.08 -2.34 -22.86
N ASN A 757 -15.24 -1.77 -23.18
CA ASN A 757 -15.39 -0.39 -23.61
C ASN A 757 -15.82 0.46 -22.41
N PRO A 758 -14.92 1.26 -21.80
CA PRO A 758 -15.26 2.07 -20.64
C PRO A 758 -16.00 3.38 -20.99
N THR A 759 -16.21 3.67 -22.28
CA THR A 759 -16.70 4.97 -22.77
C THR A 759 -18.24 5.01 -22.85
N GLU A 760 -18.76 6.20 -23.18
CA GLU A 760 -20.21 6.43 -23.34
C GLU A 760 -20.74 6.09 -24.73
N LYS A 761 -19.86 5.76 -25.68
CA LYS A 761 -20.21 5.53 -27.08
C LYS A 761 -19.77 4.13 -27.50
N ASP A 762 -20.50 3.56 -28.44
CA ASP A 762 -20.07 2.32 -29.08
C ASP A 762 -18.70 2.54 -29.72
N ILE A 763 -17.79 1.57 -29.54
CA ILE A 763 -16.49 1.56 -30.22
C ILE A 763 -16.57 0.50 -31.31
N GLU A 764 -16.34 0.93 -32.54
CA GLU A 764 -16.00 0.05 -33.65
C GLU A 764 -14.51 0.25 -33.96
N THR A 765 -13.72 -0.82 -33.88
CA THR A 765 -12.26 -0.73 -34.04
C THR A 765 -11.72 -1.95 -34.74
N LEU A 766 -10.62 -1.77 -35.49
CA LEU A 766 -9.77 -2.88 -35.88
C LEU A 766 -9.02 -3.37 -34.63
N VAL A 767 -8.94 -4.68 -34.46
CA VAL A 767 -8.08 -5.36 -33.48
C VAL A 767 -7.15 -6.29 -34.23
N GLU A 768 -5.87 -6.26 -33.87
CA GLU A 768 -4.84 -7.11 -34.47
C GLU A 768 -3.81 -7.61 -33.44
N THR A 769 -3.11 -8.69 -33.79
CA THR A 769 -1.91 -9.14 -33.05
C THR A 769 -0.65 -8.81 -33.86
N PRO A 770 0.50 -8.50 -33.21
CA PRO A 770 1.75 -8.21 -33.90
C PRO A 770 2.20 -9.36 -34.81
N GLN A 771 2.59 -9.06 -36.05
CA GLN A 771 3.04 -10.06 -37.03
C GLN A 771 4.38 -10.71 -36.65
N GLU A 772 5.17 -10.04 -35.81
CA GLU A 772 6.47 -10.49 -35.35
C GLU A 772 6.39 -11.69 -34.40
N ILE A 773 5.23 -11.88 -33.75
CA ILE A 773 4.96 -13.04 -32.90
C ILE A 773 4.54 -14.20 -33.80
N SER A 774 5.52 -14.95 -34.29
CA SER A 774 5.33 -15.90 -35.39
C SER A 774 4.75 -17.25 -35.00
N ASP A 775 4.69 -17.58 -33.71
CA ASP A 775 4.28 -18.90 -33.21
C ASP A 775 2.90 -18.89 -32.52
N ARG A 776 2.07 -17.88 -32.81
CA ARG A 776 0.71 -17.71 -32.28
C ARG A 776 -0.27 -17.32 -33.39
N TYR A 777 -1.56 -17.42 -33.10
CA TYR A 777 -2.63 -17.06 -34.04
C TYR A 777 -2.56 -15.56 -34.39
N HIS A 778 -2.52 -15.26 -35.69
CA HIS A 778 -2.52 -13.90 -36.18
C HIS A 778 -3.95 -13.39 -36.36
N LEU A 779 -4.35 -12.42 -35.53
CA LEU A 779 -5.66 -11.79 -35.60
C LEU A 779 -5.56 -10.50 -36.42
N ARG A 780 -6.57 -10.26 -37.26
CA ARG A 780 -6.89 -8.95 -37.80
C ARG A 780 -8.39 -8.88 -38.11
N ALA A 781 -9.17 -8.25 -37.23
CA ALA A 781 -10.63 -8.23 -37.33
C ALA A 781 -11.21 -6.90 -36.87
N ARG A 782 -12.28 -6.43 -37.52
CA ARG A 782 -13.10 -5.34 -36.99
C ARG A 782 -14.08 -5.90 -35.97
N ILE A 783 -14.15 -5.27 -34.81
CA ILE A 783 -15.08 -5.63 -33.74
C ILE A 783 -15.90 -4.42 -33.35
N LYS A 784 -17.10 -4.68 -32.82
CA LYS A 784 -17.95 -3.67 -32.21
C LYS A 784 -18.12 -3.99 -30.73
N VAL A 785 -17.84 -3.03 -29.86
CA VAL A 785 -18.00 -3.15 -28.42
C VAL A 785 -18.96 -2.04 -27.95
N PRO A 786 -20.18 -2.39 -27.48
CA PRO A 786 -21.15 -1.39 -27.04
C PRO A 786 -20.62 -0.51 -25.91
N ALA A 787 -21.14 0.71 -25.80
CA ALA A 787 -20.80 1.67 -24.73
C ALA A 787 -20.92 1.02 -23.32
N GLY A 788 -19.91 1.20 -22.47
CA GLY A 788 -19.94 0.70 -21.09
C GLY A 788 -20.19 -0.80 -20.99
N SER A 789 -19.57 -1.63 -21.84
CA SER A 789 -19.81 -3.08 -21.85
C SER A 789 -18.52 -3.87 -22.01
N SER A 790 -18.58 -5.16 -21.68
CA SER A 790 -17.53 -6.13 -22.02
C SER A 790 -18.08 -7.17 -22.98
N VAL A 791 -17.29 -7.52 -24.00
CA VAL A 791 -17.56 -8.66 -24.90
C VAL A 791 -16.39 -9.63 -24.84
N ARG A 792 -16.67 -10.92 -25.01
CA ARG A 792 -15.65 -11.97 -25.15
C ARG A 792 -15.72 -12.53 -26.56
N LEU A 793 -14.58 -12.54 -27.24
CA LEU A 793 -14.49 -12.86 -28.67
C LEU A 793 -13.45 -13.95 -28.88
N GLU A 794 -13.83 -14.99 -29.62
CA GLU A 794 -12.95 -16.10 -29.99
C GLU A 794 -12.80 -16.19 -31.50
N PHE A 795 -11.56 -16.29 -31.97
CA PHE A 795 -11.20 -16.49 -33.37
C PHE A 795 -10.34 -17.74 -33.48
N ARG A 796 -10.58 -18.53 -34.53
CA ARG A 796 -9.90 -19.81 -34.79
C ARG A 796 -9.49 -19.89 -36.26
N LYS A 797 -8.56 -20.78 -36.59
CA LYS A 797 -8.17 -21.07 -37.99
C LYS A 797 -9.31 -21.71 -38.79
#